data_AF-A0AAV4LY77-F1
#
_entry.id   AF-A0AAV4LY77-F1
#
_cell.length_a   1.000
_cell.length_b   1.000
_cell.length_c   1.000
_cell.angle_alpha   90.00
_cell.angle_beta   90.00
_cell.angle_gamma   90.00
#
_symmetry.space_group_name_H-M   'P 1'
#
loop_
_entity.id
_entity.type
_entity.pdbx_description
1 polymer ?
#
loop_
_entity_poly.entity_id
_entity_poly.type
_entity_poly.pdbx_seq_one_letter_code
_entity_poly.pdbx_strand_id
1 'polypeptide(L)'
;MSIFRHLKEQPADGNFGMAALAKADTHPSKIDLCIGAYRNEQGKPQLFRAVREAKKMMAEDENELEEYLPLCGHQKFANEARDILFRGDMGQEEYDRLCERILAFHSGSATNALFTSMVMLQESVPFVKKAYASSPCWTNYERLVTTAGLEYGEYPYFKSVEEGIDFEAMMAALRSYDRGSIVILQACCHNPTGFDLTADQWRQVRDLMIERELIPLLDIAYQGLGTGDLKKDSFAIRIFTEKEVEFFVAQSFSKNMGIYSARIGVMHCVFKREYITSKHILQRNLELIGRGRFGSPTRHGAEVGYRVLSDPSLNRLWLEELEGVALRLLSLRKDLRRKLEERKVPGKWDHITRQNGMFAYLGISAQAVERLRNECHVYMMADARISMAGLNAGNIDYFIIMSYKHALKRQHWKILKRQLCELFRGHSRETEATVDVLAWPKFVQKEHLWAEGLVPALITAHGPPRKICIKSQDIFPLAFDEEHGHLSHLFSGRLYNLRLGDRVERCVVSQVQSDPVEKALYFVRFARQVEGQITEVDIPCTVVGLLASPAYLKGYHVQLMMPTIKCEVAGSTVPPPFQIDVSQLDYKEPFNSIYLRDIAHLLPEDESVMFHRSYDPDRQEVVCAYQTGTLPEEPLPADYVDPNFLNKKGRRIHLTYKGFFPKQ
;
A
#
# COMPACT_ATOMS: atom_id res chain seq x y z
N MET A 1 10.01 -27.03 34.53
CA MET A 1 9.51 -25.93 33.67
C MET A 1 10.55 -25.67 32.60
N SER A 2 10.18 -25.58 31.32
CA SER A 2 11.15 -25.30 30.25
C SER A 2 11.67 -23.87 30.37
N ILE A 3 12.99 -23.69 30.29
CA ILE A 3 13.62 -22.36 30.23
C ILE A 3 13.17 -21.56 28.99
N PHE A 4 12.69 -22.23 27.94
CA PHE A 4 12.29 -21.60 26.67
C PHE A 4 10.87 -21.04 26.68
N ARG A 5 10.10 -21.21 27.77
CA ARG A 5 8.71 -20.72 27.86
C ARG A 5 8.56 -19.19 27.79
N HIS A 6 9.66 -18.45 27.95
CA HIS A 6 9.69 -16.99 27.95
C HIS A 6 10.13 -16.40 26.59
N LEU A 7 10.50 -17.25 25.63
CA LEU A 7 10.87 -16.80 24.30
C LEU A 7 9.64 -16.22 23.59
N LYS A 8 9.82 -15.04 22.99
CA LYS A 8 8.83 -14.40 22.13
C LYS A 8 9.24 -14.58 20.68
N GLU A 9 8.28 -14.92 19.82
CA GLU A 9 8.50 -14.94 18.38
C GLU A 9 9.00 -13.57 17.89
N GLN A 10 10.01 -13.58 17.03
CA GLN A 10 10.62 -12.38 16.47
C GLN A 10 10.22 -12.26 15.00
N PRO A 11 9.93 -11.05 14.49
CA PRO A 11 9.65 -10.87 13.08
C PRO A 11 10.85 -11.26 12.22
N ALA A 12 10.59 -11.85 11.06
CA ALA A 12 11.63 -12.13 10.06
C ALA A 12 12.25 -10.81 9.55
N ASP A 13 13.52 -10.86 9.15
CA ASP A 13 14.16 -9.72 8.47
C ASP A 13 13.40 -9.40 7.18
N GLY A 14 13.00 -8.14 6.99
CA GLY A 14 12.15 -7.76 5.85
C GLY A 14 12.77 -8.08 4.48
N ASN A 15 14.09 -7.96 4.33
CA ASN A 15 14.77 -8.25 3.06
C ASN A 15 14.82 -9.76 2.81
N PHE A 16 15.28 -10.54 3.80
CA PHE A 16 15.42 -11.99 3.67
C PHE A 16 14.07 -12.71 3.65
N GLY A 17 13.06 -12.19 4.36
CA GLY A 17 11.68 -12.68 4.31
C GLY A 17 11.07 -12.52 2.91
N MET A 18 11.17 -11.33 2.31
CA MET A 18 10.66 -11.12 0.95
C MET A 18 11.42 -11.96 -0.10
N ALA A 19 12.73 -12.13 0.07
CA ALA A 19 13.52 -13.01 -0.79
C ALA A 19 13.14 -14.48 -0.64
N ALA A 20 12.79 -14.93 0.57
CA ALA A 20 12.29 -16.29 0.79
C ALA A 20 10.95 -16.51 0.07
N LEU A 21 10.04 -15.52 0.11
CA LEU A 21 8.79 -15.56 -0.66
C LEU A 21 9.06 -15.64 -2.17
N ALA A 22 9.97 -14.80 -2.68
CA ALA A 22 10.38 -14.86 -4.09
C ALA A 22 11.01 -16.22 -4.44
N LYS A 23 11.81 -16.81 -3.56
CA LYS A 23 12.42 -18.12 -3.79
C LYS A 23 11.37 -19.25 -3.82
N ALA A 24 10.34 -19.16 -3.00
CA ALA A 24 9.27 -20.16 -2.92
C ALA A 24 8.33 -20.15 -4.14
N ASP A 25 8.20 -19.00 -4.82
CA ASP A 25 7.37 -18.89 -6.01
C ASP A 25 8.00 -19.57 -7.24
N THR A 26 7.26 -20.50 -7.84
CA THR A 26 7.68 -21.29 -9.00
C THR A 26 7.16 -20.74 -10.33
N HIS A 27 6.45 -19.60 -10.32
CA HIS A 27 5.89 -19.02 -11.53
C HIS A 27 6.99 -18.67 -12.56
N PRO A 28 6.83 -19.04 -13.86
CA PRO A 28 7.89 -18.92 -14.86
C PRO A 28 8.27 -17.46 -15.19
N SER A 29 7.36 -16.51 -14.97
CA SER A 29 7.60 -15.07 -15.21
C SER A 29 8.00 -14.29 -13.95
N LYS A 30 8.34 -14.98 -12.85
CA LYS A 30 8.73 -14.33 -11.60
C LYS A 30 9.92 -13.40 -11.79
N ILE A 31 9.88 -12.24 -11.13
CA ILE A 31 11.00 -11.31 -11.02
C ILE A 31 11.34 -11.08 -9.55
N ASP A 32 12.60 -11.34 -9.16
CA ASP A 32 13.14 -11.04 -7.82
C ASP A 32 13.98 -9.75 -7.87
N LEU A 33 13.43 -8.68 -7.28
CA LEU A 33 14.09 -7.37 -7.12
C LEU A 33 14.38 -7.06 -5.64
N CYS A 34 14.39 -8.07 -4.76
CA CYS A 34 14.47 -7.84 -3.31
C CYS A 34 15.90 -7.60 -2.82
N ILE A 35 16.79 -8.57 -3.05
CA ILE A 35 18.15 -8.56 -2.50
C ILE A 35 19.09 -7.75 -3.39
N GLY A 36 19.88 -6.87 -2.76
CA GLY A 36 20.99 -6.16 -3.38
C GLY A 36 22.21 -7.04 -3.64
N ALA A 37 22.03 -8.13 -4.39
CA ALA A 37 23.11 -9.00 -4.85
C ALA A 37 23.11 -9.01 -6.38
N TYR A 38 24.27 -8.75 -6.96
CA TYR A 38 24.40 -8.61 -8.40
C TYR A 38 24.03 -9.92 -9.12
N ARG A 39 23.34 -9.78 -10.25
CA ARG A 39 23.01 -10.86 -11.19
C ARG A 39 23.45 -10.44 -12.58
N ASN A 40 23.94 -11.36 -13.39
CA ASN A 40 24.30 -11.09 -14.78
C ASN A 40 23.05 -10.97 -15.68
N GLU A 41 23.25 -10.77 -16.98
CA GLU A 41 22.14 -10.67 -17.96
C GLU A 41 21.25 -11.91 -18.03
N GLN A 42 21.74 -13.08 -17.60
CA GLN A 42 20.95 -14.31 -17.51
C GLN A 42 20.20 -14.42 -16.17
N GLY A 43 20.24 -13.39 -15.32
CA GLY A 43 19.61 -13.39 -13.99
C GLY A 43 20.33 -14.28 -12.97
N LYS A 44 21.57 -14.73 -13.25
CA LYS A 44 22.33 -15.64 -12.37
C LYS A 44 23.35 -14.90 -11.52
N PRO A 45 23.68 -15.39 -10.31
CA PRO A 45 24.82 -14.88 -9.54
C PRO A 45 26.10 -14.92 -10.39
N GLN A 46 26.89 -13.84 -10.36
CA GLN A 46 28.15 -13.75 -11.10
C GLN A 46 29.33 -13.72 -10.13
N LEU A 47 30.19 -14.74 -10.22
CA LEU A 47 31.54 -14.69 -9.65
C LEU A 47 32.45 -13.97 -10.64
N PHE A 48 33.12 -12.92 -10.18
CA PHE A 48 34.07 -12.14 -10.97
C PHE A 48 35.25 -13.02 -11.38
N ARG A 49 35.76 -12.82 -12.61
CA ARG A 49 36.91 -13.55 -13.15
C ARG A 49 38.14 -13.29 -12.31
N ALA A 50 38.39 -12.04 -11.90
CA ALA A 50 39.53 -11.72 -11.01
C ALA A 50 39.50 -12.56 -9.72
N VAL A 51 38.33 -12.70 -9.10
CA VAL A 51 38.15 -13.53 -7.90
C VAL A 51 38.32 -15.02 -8.20
N ARG A 52 37.85 -15.50 -9.36
CA ARG A 52 38.03 -16.90 -9.76
C ARG A 52 39.51 -17.23 -9.94
N GLU A 53 40.25 -16.38 -10.64
CA GLU A 53 41.69 -16.58 -10.84
C GLU A 53 42.47 -16.45 -9.53
N ALA A 54 42.13 -15.48 -8.67
CA ALA A 54 42.71 -15.38 -7.33
C ALA A 54 42.54 -16.68 -6.52
N LYS A 55 41.35 -17.30 -6.58
CA LYS A 55 41.08 -18.57 -5.93
C LYS A 55 41.87 -19.74 -6.50
N LYS A 56 42.14 -19.77 -7.82
CA LYS A 56 42.99 -20.79 -8.43
C LYS A 56 44.44 -20.62 -7.98
N MET A 57 44.96 -19.38 -8.05
CA MET A 57 46.31 -19.06 -7.58
C MET A 57 46.49 -19.47 -6.12
N MET A 58 45.49 -19.20 -5.28
CA MET A 58 45.49 -19.61 -3.87
C MET A 58 45.48 -21.13 -3.69
N ALA A 59 44.75 -21.87 -4.53
CA ALA A 59 44.71 -23.33 -4.46
C ALA A 59 46.00 -24.00 -4.99
N GLU A 60 46.76 -23.31 -5.84
CA GLU A 60 48.03 -23.77 -6.41
C GLU A 60 49.26 -23.36 -5.58
N ASP A 61 49.10 -22.44 -4.62
CA ASP A 61 50.17 -21.95 -3.75
C ASP A 61 50.48 -22.96 -2.63
N GLU A 62 51.62 -23.65 -2.72
CA GLU A 62 52.08 -24.61 -1.71
C GLU A 62 52.31 -23.98 -0.32
N ASN A 63 52.40 -22.65 -0.24
CA ASN A 63 52.54 -21.91 1.03
C ASN A 63 51.20 -21.42 1.59
N GLU A 64 50.07 -21.71 0.93
CA GLU A 64 48.76 -21.37 1.46
C GLU A 64 48.48 -22.20 2.73
N LEU A 65 48.04 -21.52 3.79
CA LEU A 65 47.83 -22.11 5.12
C LEU A 65 46.46 -21.70 5.65
N GLU A 66 45.73 -22.62 6.28
CA GLU A 66 44.47 -22.33 6.98
C GLU A 66 44.67 -22.07 8.49
N GLU A 67 45.85 -21.56 8.86
CA GLU A 67 46.20 -21.19 10.23
C GLU A 67 45.50 -19.89 10.67
N TYR A 68 45.37 -19.68 11.99
CA TYR A 68 44.77 -18.45 12.50
C TYR A 68 45.52 -17.19 12.04
N LEU A 69 44.76 -16.13 11.73
CA LEU A 69 45.32 -14.80 11.53
C LEU A 69 45.66 -14.14 12.88
N PRO A 70 46.56 -13.14 12.89
CA PRO A 70 46.65 -12.18 14.00
C PRO A 70 45.29 -11.56 14.34
N LEU A 71 45.11 -11.05 15.56
CA LEU A 71 43.83 -10.48 15.98
C LEU A 71 43.43 -9.21 15.20
N CYS A 72 44.40 -8.45 14.72
CA CYS A 72 44.18 -7.35 13.77
C CYS A 72 43.80 -7.83 12.35
N GLY A 73 43.87 -9.14 12.12
CA GLY A 73 43.56 -9.85 10.90
C GLY A 73 44.65 -9.75 9.84
N HIS A 74 44.24 -9.67 8.57
CA HIS A 74 45.16 -9.76 7.45
C HIS A 74 45.64 -8.35 7.07
N GLN A 75 46.75 -7.89 7.68
CA GLN A 75 47.17 -6.49 7.58
C GLN A 75 47.51 -6.04 6.15
N LYS A 76 48.06 -6.91 5.30
CA LYS A 76 48.38 -6.55 3.91
C LYS A 76 47.11 -6.20 3.14
N PHE A 77 46.10 -7.08 3.18
CA PHE A 77 44.73 -6.79 2.70
C PHE A 77 44.18 -5.47 3.26
N ALA A 78 44.29 -5.25 4.58
CA ALA A 78 43.78 -4.03 5.20
C ALA A 78 44.47 -2.76 4.67
N ASN A 79 45.77 -2.84 4.39
CA ASN A 79 46.54 -1.74 3.80
C ASN A 79 46.15 -1.50 2.33
N GLU A 80 46.02 -2.54 1.51
CA GLU A 80 45.53 -2.41 0.13
C GLU A 80 44.12 -1.79 0.08
N ALA A 81 43.25 -2.23 0.99
CA ALA A 81 41.89 -1.71 1.14
C ALA A 81 41.85 -0.23 1.57
N ARG A 82 42.78 0.19 2.44
CA ARG A 82 42.99 1.60 2.81
C ARG A 82 43.44 2.39 1.58
N ASP A 83 44.38 1.86 0.81
CA ASP A 83 44.97 2.57 -0.33
C ASP A 83 43.95 2.86 -1.44
N ILE A 84 43.10 1.89 -1.79
CA ILE A 84 42.02 2.12 -2.77
C ILE A 84 40.96 3.12 -2.28
N LEU A 85 40.84 3.31 -0.96
CA LEU A 85 39.81 4.15 -0.36
C LEU A 85 40.29 5.60 -0.23
N PHE A 86 41.49 5.79 0.31
CA PHE A 86 42.00 7.10 0.72
C PHE A 86 42.89 7.77 -0.33
N ARG A 87 43.69 7.02 -1.12
CA ARG A 87 44.76 7.60 -1.95
C ARG A 87 44.31 8.71 -2.91
N GLY A 88 43.19 8.51 -3.62
CA GLY A 88 42.69 9.48 -4.58
C GLY A 88 43.75 9.88 -5.61
N ASP A 89 43.98 11.20 -5.75
CA ASP A 89 45.01 11.78 -6.61
C ASP A 89 46.19 12.38 -5.81
N MET A 90 46.28 12.07 -4.50
CA MET A 90 47.35 12.59 -3.63
C MET A 90 48.73 12.11 -4.07
N GLY A 91 49.72 12.99 -3.97
CA GLY A 91 51.13 12.64 -4.12
C GLY A 91 51.60 11.71 -2.99
N GLN A 92 52.70 10.98 -3.21
CA GLN A 92 53.18 9.97 -2.26
C GLN A 92 53.42 10.55 -0.86
N GLU A 93 54.11 11.70 -0.75
CA GLU A 93 54.41 12.33 0.55
C GLU A 93 53.16 12.81 1.32
N GLU A 94 52.16 13.34 0.60
CA GLU A 94 50.88 13.71 1.21
C GLU A 94 50.15 12.47 1.70
N TYR A 95 50.14 11.41 0.89
CA TYR A 95 49.47 10.16 1.21
C TYR A 95 50.13 9.43 2.40
N ASP A 96 51.46 9.42 2.48
CA ASP A 96 52.20 8.82 3.59
C ASP A 96 51.85 9.51 4.92
N ARG A 97 51.78 10.85 4.94
CA ARG A 97 51.34 11.62 6.11
C ARG A 97 49.89 11.32 6.50
N LEU A 98 49.01 11.04 5.53
CA LEU A 98 47.65 10.59 5.83
C LEU A 98 47.65 9.16 6.40
N CYS A 99 48.46 8.25 5.86
CA CYS A 99 48.57 6.87 6.36
C CYS A 99 49.01 6.80 7.82
N GLU A 100 49.88 7.71 8.28
CA GLU A 100 50.26 7.84 9.68
C GLU A 100 49.06 8.10 10.60
N ARG A 101 47.99 8.74 10.10
CA ARG A 101 46.75 8.98 10.83
C ARG A 101 45.78 7.81 10.82
N ILE A 102 45.94 6.83 9.93
CA ILE A 102 44.92 5.80 9.71
C ILE A 102 45.29 4.50 10.42
N LEU A 103 44.38 3.96 11.23
CA LEU A 103 44.37 2.56 11.62
C LEU A 103 43.46 1.79 10.65
N ALA A 104 43.98 0.74 10.00
CA ALA A 104 43.19 -0.17 9.18
C ALA A 104 43.10 -1.54 9.89
N PHE A 105 41.90 -1.93 10.28
CA PHE A 105 41.61 -3.14 11.05
C PHE A 105 40.71 -4.08 10.24
N HIS A 106 41.17 -5.30 9.98
CA HIS A 106 40.39 -6.28 9.21
C HIS A 106 39.08 -6.65 9.95
N SER A 107 37.95 -6.53 9.27
CA SER A 107 36.63 -6.84 9.82
C SER A 107 35.86 -7.87 8.99
N GLY A 108 34.91 -8.53 9.65
CA GLY A 108 33.88 -9.35 9.03
C GLY A 108 32.88 -8.55 8.17
N SER A 109 33.33 -7.91 7.08
CA SER A 109 32.57 -6.97 6.26
C SER A 109 32.24 -5.64 6.97
N ALA A 110 31.52 -4.75 6.27
CA ALA A 110 31.07 -3.46 6.81
C ALA A 110 30.14 -3.65 8.01
N THR A 111 29.30 -4.69 8.03
CA THR A 111 28.43 -5.00 9.17
C THR A 111 29.23 -5.13 10.48
N ASN A 112 30.33 -5.90 10.46
CA ASN A 112 31.16 -6.06 11.64
C ASN A 112 32.03 -4.82 11.91
N ALA A 113 32.45 -4.08 10.86
CA ALA A 113 33.18 -2.82 11.03
C ALA A 113 32.32 -1.77 11.77
N LEU A 114 31.07 -1.57 11.35
CA LEU A 114 30.09 -0.71 12.03
C LEU A 114 29.89 -1.14 13.48
N PHE A 115 29.57 -2.43 13.68
CA PHE A 115 29.30 -2.97 15.00
C PHE A 115 30.49 -2.81 15.95
N THR A 116 31.69 -3.15 15.49
CA THR A 116 32.91 -3.09 16.31
C THR A 116 33.29 -1.64 16.61
N SER A 117 33.10 -0.72 15.65
CA SER A 117 33.32 0.72 15.88
C SER A 117 32.39 1.25 16.96
N MET A 118 31.09 0.96 16.86
CA MET A 118 30.09 1.42 17.82
C MET A 118 30.32 0.84 19.21
N VAL A 119 30.69 -0.44 19.30
CA VAL A 119 31.00 -1.07 20.59
C VAL A 119 32.27 -0.47 21.19
N MET A 120 33.32 -0.29 20.40
CA MET A 120 34.55 0.33 20.88
C MET A 120 34.25 1.72 21.48
N LEU A 121 33.46 2.52 20.76
CA LEU A 121 33.01 3.82 21.24
C LEU A 121 32.15 3.72 22.50
N GLN A 122 31.19 2.81 22.55
CA GLN A 122 30.29 2.62 23.70
C GLN A 122 31.04 2.14 24.95
N GLU A 123 32.00 1.22 24.82
CA GLU A 123 32.76 0.66 25.94
C GLU A 123 33.91 1.58 26.39
N SER A 124 34.51 2.33 25.47
CA SER A 124 35.75 3.09 25.72
C SER A 124 35.55 4.61 25.83
N VAL A 125 34.42 5.16 25.38
CA VAL A 125 34.15 6.61 25.36
C VAL A 125 32.91 6.92 26.22
N PRO A 126 33.10 7.36 27.49
CA PRO A 126 32.03 7.38 28.51
C PRO A 126 30.76 8.19 28.19
N PHE A 127 30.85 9.16 27.28
CA PHE A 127 29.73 10.03 26.92
C PHE A 127 28.95 9.57 25.67
N VAL A 128 29.43 8.54 24.96
CA VAL A 128 28.75 8.03 23.76
C VAL A 128 27.56 7.18 24.18
N LYS A 129 26.35 7.65 23.84
CA LYS A 129 25.09 6.97 24.19
C LYS A 129 24.17 6.70 23.01
N LYS A 130 24.28 7.50 21.95
CA LYS A 130 23.33 7.51 20.83
C LYS A 130 24.03 7.36 19.50
N ALA A 131 23.38 6.65 18.58
CA ALA A 131 23.76 6.62 17.18
C ALA A 131 22.56 6.91 16.28
N TYR A 132 22.77 7.77 15.29
CA TYR A 132 21.74 8.25 14.37
C TYR A 132 22.00 7.76 12.95
N ALA A 133 20.97 7.26 12.27
CA ALA A 133 21.01 6.89 10.85
C ALA A 133 20.03 7.74 10.02
N SER A 134 20.17 7.72 8.70
CA SER A 134 19.22 8.43 7.82
C SER A 134 17.81 7.83 7.90
N SER A 135 16.79 8.63 7.62
CA SER A 135 15.42 8.15 7.41
C SER A 135 15.02 8.36 5.94
N PRO A 136 14.76 7.30 5.16
CA PRO A 136 14.97 5.88 5.49
C PRO A 136 16.46 5.49 5.39
N CYS A 137 16.83 4.31 5.91
CA CYS A 137 18.19 3.75 5.82
C CYS A 137 18.20 2.23 5.60
N TRP A 138 19.40 1.64 5.59
CA TRP A 138 19.55 0.19 5.63
C TRP A 138 18.98 -0.36 6.94
N THR A 139 17.95 -1.19 6.82
CA THR A 139 17.12 -1.70 7.93
C THR A 139 17.87 -2.38 9.07
N ASN A 140 19.14 -2.75 8.87
CA ASN A 140 19.93 -3.39 9.91
C ASN A 140 20.65 -2.40 10.84
N TYR A 141 20.68 -1.09 10.55
CA TYR A 141 21.36 -0.12 11.44
C TYR A 141 20.76 -0.11 12.84
N GLU A 142 19.44 -0.05 13.00
CA GLU A 142 18.77 -0.11 14.31
C GLU A 142 19.22 -1.33 15.12
N ARG A 143 19.25 -2.51 14.48
CA ARG A 143 19.69 -3.74 15.14
C ARG A 143 21.16 -3.68 15.55
N LEU A 144 22.05 -3.13 14.72
CA LEU A 144 23.46 -2.97 15.05
C LEU A 144 23.66 -1.99 16.22
N VAL A 145 22.97 -0.86 16.21
CA VAL A 145 23.05 0.19 17.23
C VAL A 145 22.57 -0.33 18.58
N THR A 146 21.37 -0.92 18.62
CA THR A 146 20.80 -1.46 19.86
C THR A 146 21.59 -2.64 20.41
N THR A 147 22.11 -3.52 19.55
CA THR A 147 22.98 -4.64 19.97
C THR A 147 24.33 -4.14 20.50
N ALA A 148 24.80 -2.97 20.03
CA ALA A 148 26.01 -2.33 20.55
C ALA A 148 25.78 -1.64 21.91
N GLY A 149 24.56 -1.67 22.46
CA GLY A 149 24.23 -1.03 23.73
C GLY A 149 23.98 0.48 23.62
N LEU A 150 23.72 0.99 22.41
CA LEU A 150 23.45 2.40 22.14
C LEU A 150 21.95 2.64 21.87
N GLU A 151 21.48 3.85 22.14
CA GLU A 151 20.16 4.32 21.76
C GLU A 151 20.14 4.65 20.25
N TYR A 152 19.15 4.12 19.54
CA TYR A 152 18.94 4.37 18.11
C TYR A 152 18.08 5.62 17.89
N GLY A 153 18.51 6.46 16.95
CA GLY A 153 17.73 7.58 16.45
C GLY A 153 17.88 7.74 14.93
N GLU A 154 17.10 8.65 14.36
CA GLU A 154 17.14 8.94 12.92
C GLU A 154 17.23 10.44 12.62
N TYR A 155 17.85 10.79 11.49
CA TYR A 155 17.80 12.12 10.89
C TYR A 155 17.03 12.10 9.56
N PRO A 156 16.25 13.15 9.23
CA PRO A 156 15.63 13.28 7.91
C PRO A 156 16.70 13.24 6.81
N TYR A 157 16.45 12.47 5.75
CA TYR A 157 17.36 12.41 4.60
C TYR A 157 16.61 12.49 3.28
N PHE A 158 15.50 11.77 3.13
CA PHE A 158 14.76 11.67 1.88
C PHE A 158 13.39 12.31 2.00
N LYS A 159 13.03 13.18 1.05
CA LYS A 159 11.73 13.86 1.02
C LYS A 159 10.71 13.12 0.17
N SER A 160 11.04 12.92 -1.11
CA SER A 160 10.23 12.17 -2.07
C SER A 160 11.10 11.80 -3.29
N VAL A 161 10.57 10.98 -4.20
CA VAL A 161 11.31 10.65 -5.43
C VAL A 161 11.51 11.86 -6.35
N GLU A 162 10.58 12.82 -6.32
CA GLU A 162 10.64 14.06 -7.09
C GLU A 162 11.68 15.03 -6.52
N GLU A 163 11.66 15.23 -5.21
CA GLU A 163 12.53 16.21 -4.54
C GLU A 163 13.92 15.64 -4.20
N GLY A 164 14.02 14.35 -3.92
CA GLY A 164 15.27 13.69 -3.54
C GLY A 164 15.61 13.91 -2.07
N ILE A 165 16.81 14.46 -1.81
CA ILE A 165 17.35 14.63 -0.46
C ILE A 165 16.76 15.88 0.21
N ASP A 166 16.27 15.75 1.44
CA ASP A 166 15.88 16.88 2.30
C ASP A 166 17.11 17.41 3.05
N PHE A 167 17.99 18.11 2.33
CA PHE A 167 19.28 18.53 2.89
C PHE A 167 19.14 19.54 4.03
N GLU A 168 18.16 20.45 3.94
CA GLU A 168 17.91 21.43 4.99
C GLU A 168 17.41 20.77 6.28
N ALA A 169 16.46 19.84 6.18
CA ALA A 169 15.98 19.10 7.35
C ALA A 169 17.08 18.20 7.94
N MET A 170 17.89 17.56 7.09
CA MET A 170 19.07 16.81 7.51
C MET A 170 20.01 17.68 8.37
N MET A 171 20.42 18.84 7.85
CA MET A 171 21.35 19.74 8.53
C MET A 171 20.75 20.31 9.82
N ALA A 172 19.46 20.64 9.82
CA ALA A 172 18.76 21.09 11.03
C ALA A 172 18.72 20.02 12.13
N ALA A 173 18.44 18.76 11.77
CA ALA A 173 18.45 17.65 12.71
C ALA A 173 19.85 17.39 13.28
N LEU A 174 20.88 17.34 12.43
CA LEU A 174 22.26 17.16 12.87
C LEU A 174 22.73 18.28 13.82
N ARG A 175 22.31 19.53 13.59
CA ARG A 175 22.51 20.66 14.52
C ARG A 175 21.77 20.51 15.84
N SER A 176 20.81 19.62 15.98
CA SER A 176 20.09 19.44 17.25
C SER A 176 20.74 18.40 18.17
N TYR A 177 21.63 17.56 17.64
CA TYR A 177 22.14 16.40 18.36
C TYR A 177 23.17 16.74 19.43
N ASP A 178 23.14 15.94 20.49
CA ASP A 178 24.06 16.04 21.61
C ASP A 178 25.51 15.77 21.15
N ARG A 179 26.47 16.53 21.69
CA ARG A 179 27.90 16.29 21.51
C ARG A 179 28.24 14.81 21.72
N GLY A 180 29.12 14.27 20.88
CA GLY A 180 29.59 12.88 20.98
C GLY A 180 28.59 11.84 20.46
N SER A 181 27.46 12.26 19.90
CA SER A 181 26.55 11.34 19.19
C SER A 181 27.22 10.79 17.93
N ILE A 182 27.04 9.49 17.68
CA ILE A 182 27.49 8.85 16.45
C ILE A 182 26.49 9.19 15.33
N VAL A 183 27.00 9.57 14.15
CA VAL A 183 26.17 9.74 12.95
C VAL A 183 26.66 8.78 11.87
N ILE A 184 25.80 7.83 11.51
CA ILE A 184 26.05 6.85 10.46
C ILE A 184 25.74 7.51 9.12
N LEU A 185 26.73 7.58 8.24
CA LEU A 185 26.67 8.29 6.96
C LEU A 185 27.04 7.35 5.81
N GLN A 186 26.12 7.10 4.87
CA GLN A 186 26.43 6.28 3.70
C GLN A 186 27.22 7.12 2.69
N ALA A 187 28.45 6.72 2.39
CA ALA A 187 29.40 7.55 1.62
C ALA A 187 29.02 7.70 0.14
N CYS A 188 28.37 6.68 -0.43
CA CYS A 188 27.88 6.67 -1.81
C CYS A 188 26.79 5.60 -1.99
N CYS A 189 26.02 5.70 -3.07
CA CYS A 189 24.98 4.74 -3.43
C CYS A 189 24.00 4.46 -2.27
N HIS A 190 23.45 5.51 -1.67
CA HIS A 190 22.63 5.41 -0.46
C HIS A 190 21.59 4.28 -0.54
N ASN A 191 21.67 3.31 0.36
CA ASN A 191 20.69 2.25 0.53
C ASN A 191 19.66 2.70 1.58
N PRO A 192 18.39 2.95 1.20
CA PRO A 192 17.74 2.32 0.05
C PRO A 192 17.42 3.24 -1.15
N THR A 193 17.63 4.55 -1.01
CA THR A 193 17.04 5.56 -1.92
C THR A 193 17.81 5.79 -3.22
N GLY A 194 19.10 5.46 -3.26
CA GLY A 194 20.02 5.74 -4.36
C GLY A 194 20.36 7.22 -4.56
N PHE A 195 19.83 8.15 -3.75
CA PHE A 195 20.21 9.56 -3.83
C PHE A 195 21.43 9.82 -2.96
N ASP A 196 22.44 10.46 -3.54
CA ASP A 196 23.71 10.78 -2.87
C ASP A 196 23.89 12.29 -2.73
N LEU A 197 24.59 12.71 -1.66
CA LEU A 197 24.96 14.11 -1.47
C LEU A 197 26.02 14.54 -2.49
N THR A 198 25.95 15.81 -2.89
CA THR A 198 26.98 16.45 -3.70
C THR A 198 28.25 16.73 -2.87
N ALA A 199 29.37 17.02 -3.54
CA ALA A 199 30.63 17.36 -2.86
C ALA A 199 30.50 18.56 -1.91
N ASP A 200 29.74 19.59 -2.30
CA ASP A 200 29.56 20.78 -1.46
C ASP A 200 28.66 20.51 -0.25
N GLN A 201 27.64 19.65 -0.41
CA GLN A 201 26.84 19.16 0.70
C GLN A 201 27.67 18.32 1.67
N TRP A 202 28.55 17.44 1.16
CA TRP A 202 29.46 16.66 2.01
C TRP A 202 30.43 17.53 2.82
N ARG A 203 30.97 18.62 2.23
CA ARG A 203 31.80 19.58 2.97
C ARG A 203 31.03 20.25 4.11
N GLN A 204 29.79 20.67 3.83
CA GLN A 204 28.91 21.25 4.86
C GLN A 204 28.60 20.25 5.98
N VAL A 205 28.32 18.98 5.64
CA VAL A 205 28.12 17.92 6.65
C VAL A 205 29.38 17.73 7.49
N ARG A 206 30.56 17.60 6.87
CA ARG A 206 31.84 17.48 7.61
C ARG A 206 32.04 18.66 8.57
N ASP A 207 31.86 19.88 8.08
CA ASP A 207 32.09 21.09 8.86
C ASP A 207 31.11 21.16 10.05
N LEU A 208 29.85 20.78 9.86
CA LEU A 208 28.87 20.67 10.93
C LEU A 208 29.24 19.58 11.95
N MET A 209 29.71 18.41 11.50
CA MET A 209 30.14 17.32 12.39
C MET A 209 31.28 17.78 13.32
N ILE A 210 32.21 18.59 12.78
CA ILE A 210 33.30 19.19 13.56
C ILE A 210 32.76 20.24 14.54
N GLU A 211 31.95 21.18 14.06
CA GLU A 211 31.36 22.27 14.87
C GLU A 211 30.59 21.72 16.08
N ARG A 212 29.86 20.61 15.86
CA ARG A 212 28.99 19.98 16.85
C ARG A 212 29.64 18.87 17.64
N GLU A 213 30.93 18.61 17.39
CA GLU A 213 31.70 17.55 18.03
C GLU A 213 30.96 16.20 17.97
N LEU A 214 30.34 15.92 16.82
CA LEU A 214 29.69 14.64 16.51
C LEU A 214 30.71 13.64 15.98
N ILE A 215 30.42 12.35 16.11
CA ILE A 215 31.34 11.28 15.70
C ILE A 215 30.88 10.70 14.34
N PRO A 216 31.60 10.97 13.23
CA PRO A 216 31.23 10.43 11.92
C PRO A 216 31.60 8.95 11.82
N LEU A 217 30.63 8.12 11.44
CA LEU A 217 30.82 6.71 11.10
C LEU A 217 30.35 6.49 9.66
N LEU A 218 31.27 6.50 8.71
CA LEU A 218 30.96 6.41 7.29
C LEU A 218 30.84 4.94 6.84
N ASP A 219 29.75 4.58 6.16
CA ASP A 219 29.53 3.26 5.58
C ASP A 219 29.76 3.32 4.06
N ILE A 220 30.72 2.53 3.56
CA ILE A 220 31.04 2.44 2.14
C ILE A 220 30.98 1.00 1.64
N ALA A 221 29.75 0.55 1.36
CA ALA A 221 29.48 -0.80 0.90
C ALA A 221 29.47 -0.98 -0.63
N TYR A 222 29.48 0.12 -1.38
CA TYR A 222 29.19 0.16 -2.83
C TYR A 222 30.26 0.88 -3.66
N GLN A 223 31.48 1.05 -3.15
CA GLN A 223 32.57 1.72 -3.86
C GLN A 223 32.79 1.12 -5.27
N GLY A 224 32.68 1.95 -6.30
CA GLY A 224 32.81 1.61 -7.72
C GLY A 224 31.50 1.19 -8.40
N LEU A 225 30.40 1.00 -7.67
CA LEU A 225 29.11 0.61 -8.25
C LEU A 225 28.19 1.80 -8.58
N GLY A 226 28.55 3.01 -8.15
CA GLY A 226 27.83 4.23 -8.47
C GLY A 226 28.24 4.75 -9.84
N THR A 227 29.52 5.10 -9.97
CA THR A 227 30.06 5.71 -11.20
C THR A 227 30.91 4.77 -12.06
N GLY A 228 31.24 3.57 -11.57
CA GLY A 228 32.26 2.71 -12.19
C GLY A 228 33.70 3.09 -11.83
N ASP A 229 33.89 4.05 -10.93
CA ASP A 229 35.20 4.61 -10.58
C ASP A 229 35.33 4.64 -9.06
N LEU A 230 36.35 3.93 -8.54
CA LEU A 230 36.59 3.82 -7.11
C LEU A 230 36.88 5.16 -6.44
N LYS A 231 37.58 6.06 -7.13
CA LYS A 231 37.97 7.37 -6.61
C LYS A 231 36.75 8.27 -6.53
N LYS A 232 35.93 8.31 -7.58
CA LYS A 232 34.68 9.08 -7.56
C LYS A 232 33.77 8.57 -6.45
N ASP A 233 33.56 7.27 -6.32
CA ASP A 233 32.64 6.75 -5.30
C ASP A 233 33.15 6.89 -3.85
N SER A 234 34.45 7.14 -3.62
CA SER A 234 35.00 7.39 -2.27
C SER A 234 35.31 8.85 -1.94
N PHE A 235 34.87 9.82 -2.77
CA PHE A 235 35.22 11.24 -2.54
C PHE A 235 34.73 11.76 -1.17
N ALA A 236 33.57 11.28 -0.68
CA ALA A 236 33.03 11.68 0.61
C ALA A 236 34.01 11.38 1.76
N ILE A 237 34.65 10.22 1.73
CA ILE A 237 35.66 9.83 2.73
C ILE A 237 36.86 10.78 2.69
N ARG A 238 37.33 11.13 1.48
CA ARG A 238 38.47 12.04 1.31
C ARG A 238 38.14 13.47 1.74
N ILE A 239 36.91 13.94 1.56
CA ILE A 239 36.45 15.24 2.07
C ILE A 239 36.66 15.34 3.59
N PHE A 240 36.39 14.27 4.34
CA PHE A 240 36.65 14.25 5.78
C PHE A 240 38.15 14.34 6.10
N THR A 241 39.04 13.81 5.25
CA THR A 241 40.50 13.92 5.48
C THR A 241 41.09 15.31 5.23
N GLU A 242 40.37 16.20 4.54
CA GLU A 242 40.78 17.59 4.29
C GLU A 242 40.88 18.44 5.58
N LYS A 243 40.32 17.96 6.69
CA LYS A 243 40.35 18.61 8.01
C LYS A 243 40.91 17.69 9.09
N GLU A 244 41.31 18.29 10.20
CA GLU A 244 41.71 17.56 11.41
C GLU A 244 40.47 17.07 12.18
N VAL A 245 39.84 16.00 11.69
CA VAL A 245 38.68 15.36 12.30
C VAL A 245 38.97 13.88 12.53
N GLU A 246 38.43 13.35 13.62
CA GLU A 246 38.42 11.92 13.93
C GLU A 246 37.14 11.29 13.39
N PHE A 247 37.29 10.18 12.67
CA PHE A 247 36.14 9.46 12.11
C PHE A 247 36.46 8.01 11.82
N PHE A 248 35.39 7.23 11.66
CA PHE A 248 35.44 5.81 11.36
C PHE A 248 34.89 5.56 9.95
N VAL A 249 35.40 4.53 9.29
CA VAL A 249 34.88 4.06 8.00
C VAL A 249 34.69 2.55 8.03
N ALA A 250 33.49 2.09 7.66
CA ALA A 250 33.16 0.69 7.46
C ALA A 250 33.17 0.37 5.95
N GLN A 251 34.23 -0.29 5.49
CA GLN A 251 34.39 -0.67 4.09
C GLN A 251 33.95 -2.12 3.86
N SER A 252 33.13 -2.36 2.82
CA SER A 252 32.72 -3.72 2.42
C SER A 252 33.31 -4.09 1.07
N PHE A 253 33.68 -5.36 0.90
CA PHE A 253 33.98 -5.94 -0.41
C PHE A 253 32.92 -6.94 -0.89
N SER A 254 31.79 -7.03 -0.20
CA SER A 254 30.74 -7.99 -0.56
C SER A 254 30.15 -7.75 -1.95
N LYS A 255 30.02 -6.49 -2.37
CA LYS A 255 29.33 -6.11 -3.61
C LYS A 255 30.32 -5.84 -4.75
N ASN A 256 31.32 -4.98 -4.51
CA ASN A 256 32.27 -4.56 -5.54
C ASN A 256 33.24 -5.69 -5.99
N MET A 257 33.46 -6.73 -5.17
CA MET A 257 34.17 -7.96 -5.57
C MET A 257 33.24 -9.17 -5.76
N GLY A 258 31.93 -9.02 -5.54
CA GLY A 258 30.97 -10.11 -5.69
C GLY A 258 31.13 -11.28 -4.70
N ILE A 259 31.88 -11.11 -3.61
CA ILE A 259 32.18 -12.14 -2.59
C ILE A 259 31.34 -11.97 -1.31
N TYR A 260 30.02 -11.92 -1.48
CA TYR A 260 29.03 -11.68 -0.41
C TYR A 260 29.23 -12.56 0.84
N SER A 261 29.43 -13.87 0.63
CA SER A 261 29.56 -14.87 1.67
C SER A 261 30.96 -14.99 2.27
N ALA A 262 31.98 -14.37 1.66
CA ALA A 262 33.35 -14.38 2.19
C ALA A 262 33.48 -13.48 3.43
N ARG A 263 32.49 -12.61 3.68
CA ARG A 263 32.39 -11.73 4.85
C ARG A 263 33.65 -10.90 5.12
N ILE A 264 34.26 -10.32 4.09
CA ILE A 264 35.43 -9.45 4.28
C ILE A 264 35.10 -7.96 4.17
N GLY A 265 35.85 -7.17 4.92
CA GLY A 265 35.78 -5.72 5.00
C GLY A 265 36.92 -5.18 5.85
N VAL A 266 36.98 -3.86 5.97
CA VAL A 266 37.99 -3.19 6.80
C VAL A 266 37.30 -2.06 7.56
N MET A 267 37.62 -1.97 8.84
CA MET A 267 37.31 -0.80 9.66
C MET A 267 38.53 0.12 9.64
N HIS A 268 38.31 1.36 9.21
CA HIS A 268 39.33 2.40 9.24
C HIS A 268 38.99 3.39 10.35
N CYS A 269 39.99 3.80 11.12
CA CYS A 269 39.87 4.92 12.05
C CYS A 269 40.93 5.97 11.70
N VAL A 270 40.49 7.20 11.46
CA VAL A 270 41.38 8.32 11.17
C VAL A 270 41.54 9.17 12.42
N PHE A 271 42.79 9.37 12.84
CA PHE A 271 43.14 10.14 14.03
C PHE A 271 43.43 11.60 13.67
N LYS A 272 43.21 12.50 14.62
CA LYS A 272 43.89 13.80 14.64
C LYS A 272 45.39 13.60 14.81
N ARG A 273 46.20 14.50 14.25
CA ARG A 273 47.67 14.38 14.29
C ARG A 273 48.23 14.25 15.71
N GLU A 274 47.67 15.00 16.66
CA GLU A 274 48.09 14.98 18.06
C GLU A 274 47.81 13.67 18.80
N TYR A 275 46.90 12.83 18.29
CA TYR A 275 46.51 11.55 18.90
C TYR A 275 47.02 10.31 18.14
N ILE A 276 47.88 10.49 17.13
CA ILE A 276 48.45 9.36 16.34
C ILE A 276 49.12 8.32 17.26
N THR A 277 49.78 8.76 18.33
CA THR A 277 50.48 7.87 19.27
C THR A 277 49.52 6.91 20.00
N SER A 278 48.23 7.24 20.10
CA SER A 278 47.19 6.39 20.70
C SER A 278 46.69 5.26 19.79
N LYS A 279 47.15 5.19 18.53
CA LYS A 279 46.71 4.19 17.55
C LYS A 279 46.84 2.74 18.06
N HIS A 280 47.95 2.42 18.72
CA HIS A 280 48.21 1.08 19.25
C HIS A 280 47.24 0.69 20.38
N ILE A 281 46.77 1.67 21.16
CA ILE A 281 45.77 1.47 22.22
C ILE A 281 44.43 1.11 21.59
N LEU A 282 43.99 1.88 20.58
CA LEU A 282 42.78 1.56 19.84
C LEU A 282 42.85 0.17 19.20
N GLN A 283 43.96 -0.15 18.54
CA GLN A 283 44.15 -1.47 17.94
C GLN A 283 43.98 -2.58 18.97
N ARG A 284 44.61 -2.46 20.16
CA ARG A 284 44.48 -3.47 21.21
C ARG A 284 43.04 -3.60 21.72
N ASN A 285 42.32 -2.49 21.88
CA ASN A 285 40.91 -2.54 22.27
C ASN A 285 40.06 -3.30 21.23
N LEU A 286 40.29 -3.04 19.95
CA LEU A 286 39.61 -3.74 18.85
C LEU A 286 39.96 -5.24 18.80
N GLU A 287 41.22 -5.58 19.02
CA GLU A 287 41.69 -6.97 19.10
C GLU A 287 40.96 -7.73 20.23
N LEU A 288 40.81 -7.12 21.41
CA LEU A 288 40.12 -7.72 22.55
C LEU A 288 38.61 -7.85 22.33
N ILE A 289 37.96 -6.81 21.77
CA ILE A 289 36.54 -6.86 21.38
C ILE A 289 36.30 -7.99 20.37
N GLY A 290 37.17 -8.10 19.35
CA GLY A 290 37.07 -9.15 18.34
C GLY A 290 37.29 -10.55 18.93
N ARG A 291 38.28 -10.68 19.82
CA ARG A 291 38.61 -11.94 20.50
C ARG A 291 37.42 -12.50 21.28
N GLY A 292 36.69 -11.65 21.99
CA GLY A 292 35.51 -12.04 22.76
C GLY A 292 34.27 -12.39 21.93
N ARG A 293 34.27 -12.11 20.62
CA ARG A 293 33.08 -12.23 19.77
C ARG A 293 33.16 -13.30 18.70
N PHE A 294 34.24 -13.29 17.93
CA PHE A 294 34.42 -14.18 16.78
C PHE A 294 35.76 -14.91 16.82
N GLY A 295 36.53 -14.78 17.91
CA GLY A 295 37.81 -15.46 18.11
C GLY A 295 38.92 -14.84 17.28
N SER A 296 38.91 -15.03 15.96
CA SER A 296 39.87 -14.46 15.00
C SER A 296 39.21 -14.15 13.65
N PRO A 297 39.73 -13.18 12.88
CA PRO A 297 39.18 -12.85 11.55
C PRO A 297 39.34 -13.99 10.53
N THR A 298 38.48 -14.01 9.51
CA THR A 298 38.47 -15.06 8.47
C THR A 298 39.62 -14.90 7.46
N ARG A 299 40.47 -15.92 7.29
CA ARG A 299 41.61 -15.88 6.35
C ARG A 299 41.20 -15.91 4.89
N HIS A 300 40.54 -16.99 4.47
CA HIS A 300 40.31 -17.33 3.06
C HIS A 300 39.78 -16.16 2.22
N GLY A 301 38.76 -15.45 2.72
CA GLY A 301 38.21 -14.30 2.01
C GLY A 301 39.20 -13.14 1.89
N ALA A 302 39.96 -12.87 2.95
CA ALA A 302 40.89 -11.73 2.99
C ALA A 302 42.10 -11.98 2.10
N GLU A 303 42.49 -13.24 1.96
CA GLU A 303 43.58 -13.69 1.11
C GLU A 303 43.20 -13.61 -0.38
N VAL A 304 41.97 -14.02 -0.73
CA VAL A 304 41.39 -13.74 -2.06
C VAL A 304 41.32 -12.24 -2.34
N GLY A 305 40.84 -11.45 -1.38
CA GLY A 305 40.77 -9.99 -1.52
C GLY A 305 42.15 -9.34 -1.68
N TYR A 306 43.13 -9.81 -0.91
CA TYR A 306 44.52 -9.35 -0.99
C TYR A 306 45.09 -9.61 -2.38
N ARG A 307 45.03 -10.85 -2.87
CA ARG A 307 45.55 -11.19 -4.21
C ARG A 307 44.87 -10.36 -5.32
N VAL A 308 43.55 -10.17 -5.26
CA VAL A 308 42.83 -9.31 -6.23
C VAL A 308 43.32 -7.87 -6.18
N LEU A 309 43.60 -7.31 -5.00
CA LEU A 309 44.04 -5.93 -4.88
C LEU A 309 45.52 -5.73 -5.21
N SER A 310 46.39 -6.63 -4.76
CA SER A 310 47.85 -6.48 -4.84
C SER A 310 48.46 -6.99 -6.14
N ASP A 311 47.84 -7.97 -6.81
CA ASP A 311 48.32 -8.44 -8.12
C ASP A 311 47.87 -7.47 -9.23
N PRO A 312 48.80 -6.85 -10.00
CA PRO A 312 48.44 -5.85 -10.99
C PRO A 312 47.51 -6.35 -12.11
N SER A 313 47.58 -7.64 -12.45
CA SER A 313 46.77 -8.24 -13.51
C SER A 313 45.35 -8.53 -13.02
N LEU A 314 45.21 -9.08 -11.81
CA LEU A 314 43.91 -9.33 -11.18
C LEU A 314 43.22 -8.02 -10.82
N ASN A 315 43.97 -7.02 -10.34
CA ASN A 315 43.44 -5.71 -10.01
C ASN A 315 42.82 -5.04 -11.24
N ARG A 316 43.55 -5.03 -12.37
CA ARG A 316 43.04 -4.50 -13.64
C ARG A 316 41.77 -5.23 -14.10
N LEU A 317 41.79 -6.56 -14.07
CA LEU A 317 40.64 -7.38 -14.45
C LEU A 317 39.43 -7.09 -13.55
N TRP A 318 39.64 -6.92 -12.24
CA TRP A 318 38.60 -6.56 -11.29
C TRP A 318 38.01 -5.18 -11.58
N LEU A 319 38.85 -4.17 -11.85
CA LEU A 319 38.39 -2.83 -12.19
C LEU A 319 37.56 -2.81 -13.48
N GLU A 320 38.00 -3.54 -14.52
CA GLU A 320 37.24 -3.69 -15.77
C GLU A 320 35.88 -4.36 -15.54
N GLU A 321 35.84 -5.42 -14.72
CA GLU A 321 34.59 -6.10 -14.37
C GLU A 321 33.66 -5.20 -13.55
N LEU A 322 34.20 -4.45 -12.58
CA LEU A 322 33.45 -3.53 -11.73
C LEU A 322 32.85 -2.37 -12.54
N GLU A 323 33.64 -1.77 -13.43
CA GLU A 323 33.17 -0.73 -14.37
C GLU A 323 32.06 -1.28 -15.26
N GLY A 324 32.25 -2.48 -15.84
CA GLY A 324 31.22 -3.14 -16.65
C GLY A 324 29.91 -3.37 -15.89
N VAL A 325 29.99 -3.74 -14.61
CA VAL A 325 28.82 -3.86 -13.73
C VAL A 325 28.13 -2.51 -13.53
N ALA A 326 28.87 -1.46 -13.21
CA ALA A 326 28.31 -0.13 -12.99
C ALA A 326 27.65 0.43 -14.25
N LEU A 327 28.32 0.34 -15.40
CA LEU A 327 27.78 0.77 -16.70
C LEU A 327 26.49 0.05 -17.07
N ARG A 328 26.40 -1.26 -16.78
CA ARG A 328 25.16 -2.02 -16.96
C ARG A 328 24.05 -1.50 -16.06
N LEU A 329 24.31 -1.28 -14.77
CA LEU A 329 23.30 -0.75 -13.85
C LEU A 329 22.79 0.63 -14.31
N LEU A 330 23.69 1.50 -14.78
CA LEU A 330 23.34 2.79 -15.37
C LEU A 330 22.51 2.63 -16.65
N SER A 331 22.84 1.66 -17.51
CA SER A 331 22.04 1.35 -18.71
C SER A 331 20.63 0.89 -18.33
N LEU A 332 20.51 -0.04 -17.38
CA LEU A 332 19.20 -0.55 -16.92
C LEU A 332 18.31 0.57 -16.36
N ARG A 333 18.88 1.56 -15.67
CA ARG A 333 18.13 2.75 -15.21
C ARG A 333 17.57 3.57 -16.37
N LYS A 334 18.42 3.85 -17.37
CA LYS A 334 18.02 4.57 -18.58
C LYS A 334 16.94 3.81 -19.35
N ASP A 335 17.12 2.50 -19.50
CA ASP A 335 16.19 1.63 -20.18
C ASP A 335 14.84 1.54 -19.47
N LEU A 336 14.87 1.39 -18.14
CA LEU A 336 13.67 1.35 -17.32
C LEU A 336 12.88 2.65 -17.46
N ARG A 337 13.53 3.80 -17.26
CA ARG A 337 12.91 5.11 -17.43
C ARG A 337 12.31 5.27 -18.83
N ARG A 338 13.13 5.09 -19.86
CA ARG A 338 12.71 5.24 -21.27
C ARG A 338 11.48 4.39 -21.57
N LYS A 339 11.51 3.10 -21.22
CA LYS A 339 10.42 2.18 -21.53
C LYS A 339 9.15 2.44 -20.70
N LEU A 340 9.26 2.99 -19.48
CA LEU A 340 8.11 3.47 -18.69
C LEU A 340 7.46 4.68 -19.38
N GLU A 341 8.28 5.63 -19.84
CA GLU A 341 7.83 6.85 -20.55
C GLU A 341 7.22 6.52 -21.92
N GLU A 342 7.85 5.66 -22.73
CA GLU A 342 7.36 5.20 -24.04
C GLU A 342 5.98 4.54 -23.94
N ARG A 343 5.77 3.73 -22.89
CA ARG A 343 4.48 3.09 -22.60
C ARG A 343 3.49 3.99 -21.87
N LYS A 344 3.83 5.27 -21.66
CA LYS A 344 3.00 6.27 -20.99
C LYS A 344 2.48 5.79 -19.63
N VAL A 345 3.33 5.09 -18.87
CA VAL A 345 3.00 4.68 -17.49
C VAL A 345 2.78 5.94 -16.66
N PRO A 346 1.59 6.13 -16.05
CA PRO A 346 1.30 7.32 -15.25
C PRO A 346 2.35 7.59 -14.16
N GLY A 347 2.84 8.82 -14.11
CA GLY A 347 3.90 9.25 -13.18
C GLY A 347 5.03 9.98 -13.89
N LYS A 348 5.92 10.61 -13.12
CA LYS A 348 7.22 11.08 -13.60
C LYS A 348 8.26 10.04 -13.21
N TRP A 349 9.21 9.74 -14.10
CA TRP A 349 10.17 8.64 -13.93
C TRP A 349 11.63 9.10 -14.07
N ASP A 350 11.88 10.41 -14.10
CA ASP A 350 13.22 10.99 -14.24
C ASP A 350 14.12 10.69 -13.03
N HIS A 351 13.51 10.51 -11.85
CA HIS A 351 14.20 10.15 -10.61
C HIS A 351 14.98 8.84 -10.69
N ILE A 352 14.54 7.87 -11.52
CA ILE A 352 15.25 6.58 -11.68
C ILE A 352 16.69 6.78 -12.15
N THR A 353 16.90 7.77 -13.03
CA THR A 353 18.21 8.12 -13.59
C THR A 353 19.01 9.10 -12.74
N ARG A 354 18.38 9.73 -11.73
CA ARG A 354 19.07 10.58 -10.73
C ARG A 354 19.65 9.76 -9.56
N GLN A 355 19.21 8.52 -9.43
CA GLN A 355 19.65 7.59 -8.39
C GLN A 355 20.84 6.74 -8.86
N ASN A 356 21.73 6.42 -7.93
CA ASN A 356 22.97 5.67 -8.16
C ASN A 356 22.98 4.31 -7.46
N GLY A 357 23.95 3.48 -7.84
CA GLY A 357 24.24 2.21 -7.18
C GLY A 357 23.30 1.07 -7.57
N MET A 358 23.08 0.14 -6.65
CA MET A 358 22.33 -1.10 -6.92
C MET A 358 20.82 -0.96 -6.78
N PHE A 359 20.31 0.10 -6.14
CA PHE A 359 18.88 0.22 -5.79
C PHE A 359 18.20 1.38 -6.48
N ALA A 360 16.91 1.25 -6.72
CA ALA A 360 16.06 2.37 -7.09
C ALA A 360 14.77 2.39 -6.26
N TYR A 361 14.35 3.57 -5.83
CA TYR A 361 13.03 3.86 -5.30
C TYR A 361 12.09 4.23 -6.45
N LEU A 362 11.02 3.45 -6.61
CA LEU A 362 10.02 3.71 -7.64
C LEU A 362 9.02 4.79 -7.23
N GLY A 363 8.75 4.96 -5.93
CA GLY A 363 7.74 5.90 -5.43
C GLY A 363 6.29 5.43 -5.62
N ILE A 364 6.07 4.13 -5.85
CA ILE A 364 4.72 3.55 -5.93
C ILE A 364 4.21 3.16 -4.53
N SER A 365 2.89 3.20 -4.33
CA SER A 365 2.27 2.87 -3.04
C SER A 365 2.48 1.40 -2.64
N ALA A 366 2.51 1.10 -1.34
CA ALA A 366 2.59 -0.27 -0.81
C ALA A 366 1.50 -1.21 -1.39
N GLN A 367 0.28 -0.71 -1.59
CA GLN A 367 -0.80 -1.47 -2.25
C GLN A 367 -0.44 -1.87 -3.69
N ALA A 368 0.28 -1.01 -4.43
CA ALA A 368 0.74 -1.32 -5.77
C ALA A 368 1.84 -2.37 -5.76
N VAL A 369 2.77 -2.28 -4.79
CA VAL A 369 3.80 -3.31 -4.56
C VAL A 369 3.16 -4.66 -4.26
N GLU A 370 2.18 -4.71 -3.35
CA GLU A 370 1.49 -5.94 -2.99
C GLU A 370 0.77 -6.57 -4.19
N ARG A 371 0.11 -5.77 -5.02
CA ARG A 371 -0.54 -6.27 -6.23
C ARG A 371 0.44 -6.76 -7.28
N LEU A 372 1.56 -6.05 -7.49
CA LEU A 372 2.62 -6.53 -8.38
C LEU A 372 3.19 -7.88 -7.91
N ARG A 373 3.27 -8.10 -6.60
CA ARG A 373 3.65 -9.40 -6.03
C ARG A 373 2.56 -10.45 -6.28
N ASN A 374 1.34 -10.20 -5.81
CA ASN A 374 0.27 -11.21 -5.77
C ASN A 374 -0.33 -11.52 -7.16
N GLU A 375 -0.45 -10.53 -8.04
CA GLU A 375 -1.06 -10.68 -9.37
C GLU A 375 -0.01 -10.90 -10.49
N CYS A 376 1.25 -10.51 -10.27
CA CYS A 376 2.26 -10.44 -11.33
C CYS A 376 3.60 -11.10 -10.99
N HIS A 377 3.74 -11.73 -9.81
CA HIS A 377 4.97 -12.43 -9.42
C HIS A 377 6.23 -11.53 -9.44
N VAL A 378 6.06 -10.22 -9.19
CA VAL A 378 7.15 -9.25 -9.09
C VAL A 378 7.41 -8.93 -7.63
N TYR A 379 8.56 -9.34 -7.12
CA TYR A 379 8.94 -9.19 -5.72
C TYR A 379 9.88 -8.00 -5.56
N MET A 380 9.48 -7.07 -4.69
CA MET A 380 10.28 -5.91 -4.28
C MET A 380 9.96 -5.56 -2.82
N MET A 381 10.68 -4.60 -2.26
CA MET A 381 10.42 -4.15 -0.89
C MET A 381 9.11 -3.35 -0.80
N ALA A 382 8.46 -3.38 0.37
CA ALA A 382 7.16 -2.73 0.59
C ALA A 382 7.19 -1.20 0.39
N ASP A 383 8.35 -0.58 0.56
CA ASP A 383 8.66 0.84 0.29
C ASP A 383 8.93 1.14 -1.19
N ALA A 384 8.72 0.16 -2.07
CA ALA A 384 9.01 0.22 -3.50
C ALA A 384 10.50 0.36 -3.86
N ARG A 385 11.42 -0.06 -2.96
CA ARG A 385 12.82 -0.32 -3.32
C ARG A 385 12.92 -1.52 -4.25
N ILE A 386 13.57 -1.34 -5.39
CA ILE A 386 13.99 -2.43 -6.28
C ILE A 386 15.51 -2.53 -6.34
N SER A 387 16.01 -3.77 -6.44
CA SER A 387 17.38 -4.06 -6.87
C SER A 387 17.45 -3.95 -8.39
N MET A 388 18.13 -2.94 -8.90
CA MET A 388 18.35 -2.76 -10.35
C MET A 388 19.05 -3.96 -10.97
N ALA A 389 19.89 -4.65 -10.19
CA ALA A 389 20.61 -5.83 -10.65
C ALA A 389 19.69 -7.03 -10.94
N GLY A 390 18.47 -7.05 -10.42
CA GLY A 390 17.48 -8.09 -10.74
C GLY A 390 16.79 -7.91 -12.09
N LEU A 391 16.90 -6.72 -12.70
CA LEU A 391 16.41 -6.46 -14.05
C LEU A 391 17.45 -6.87 -15.11
N ASN A 392 16.96 -7.29 -16.27
CA ASN A 392 17.74 -7.64 -17.44
C ASN A 392 16.88 -7.53 -18.71
N ALA A 393 17.50 -7.70 -19.88
CA ALA A 393 16.80 -7.60 -21.17
C ALA A 393 15.61 -8.58 -21.29
N GLY A 394 15.66 -9.74 -20.62
CA GLY A 394 14.61 -10.75 -20.67
C GLY A 394 13.39 -10.48 -19.79
N ASN A 395 13.49 -9.61 -18.78
CA ASN A 395 12.39 -9.39 -17.83
C ASN A 395 11.91 -7.93 -17.71
N ILE A 396 12.69 -6.95 -18.18
CA ILE A 396 12.36 -5.54 -18.02
C ILE A 396 11.05 -5.15 -18.72
N ASP A 397 10.75 -5.74 -19.88
CA ASP A 397 9.50 -5.48 -20.58
C ASP A 397 8.28 -6.05 -19.85
N TYR A 398 8.40 -7.24 -19.26
CA TYR A 398 7.35 -7.82 -18.42
C TYR A 398 7.08 -6.93 -17.20
N PHE A 399 8.14 -6.51 -16.50
CA PHE A 399 8.06 -5.60 -15.35
C PHE A 399 7.26 -4.33 -15.68
N ILE A 400 7.54 -3.73 -16.84
CA ILE A 400 6.88 -2.49 -17.26
C ILE A 400 5.43 -2.73 -17.69
N ILE A 401 5.15 -3.80 -18.45
CA ILE A 401 3.78 -4.14 -18.86
C ILE A 401 2.89 -4.35 -17.64
N MET A 402 3.39 -5.04 -16.61
CA MET A 402 2.64 -5.27 -15.38
C MET A 402 2.46 -3.96 -14.58
N SER A 403 3.48 -3.12 -14.52
CA SER A 403 3.39 -1.78 -13.92
C SER A 403 2.35 -0.90 -14.64
N TYR A 404 2.30 -0.96 -15.98
CA TYR A 404 1.33 -0.24 -16.81
C TYR A 404 -0.11 -0.77 -16.62
N LYS A 405 -0.32 -2.09 -16.71
CA LYS A 405 -1.63 -2.73 -16.50
C LYS A 405 -2.18 -2.39 -15.11
N HIS A 406 -1.32 -2.37 -14.10
CA HIS A 406 -1.69 -1.96 -12.75
C HIS A 406 -2.18 -0.50 -12.72
N ALA A 407 -1.45 0.41 -13.35
CA ALA A 407 -1.82 1.82 -13.41
C ALA A 407 -3.13 2.07 -14.18
N LEU A 408 -3.37 1.36 -15.30
CA LEU A 408 -4.61 1.43 -16.07
C LEU A 408 -5.83 0.91 -15.30
N LYS A 409 -5.73 -0.23 -14.59
CA LYS A 409 -6.84 -0.74 -13.75
C LYS A 409 -7.29 0.33 -12.73
N ARG A 410 -6.36 1.13 -12.19
CA ARG A 410 -6.66 2.22 -11.25
C ARG A 410 -7.32 3.41 -11.93
N GLN A 411 -6.90 3.76 -13.14
CA GLN A 411 -7.50 4.85 -13.91
C GLN A 411 -8.91 4.49 -14.39
N HIS A 412 -9.11 3.27 -14.90
CA HIS A 412 -10.43 2.75 -15.24
C HIS A 412 -11.35 2.67 -14.03
N TRP A 413 -10.86 2.26 -12.85
CA TRP A 413 -11.67 2.31 -11.62
C TRP A 413 -12.07 3.74 -11.25
N LYS A 414 -11.18 4.72 -11.35
CA LYS A 414 -11.54 6.13 -11.07
C LYS A 414 -12.56 6.67 -12.07
N ILE A 415 -12.43 6.33 -13.35
CA ILE A 415 -13.38 6.69 -14.40
C ILE A 415 -14.72 6.00 -14.15
N LEU A 416 -14.71 4.70 -13.88
CA LEU A 416 -15.92 3.92 -13.57
C LEU A 416 -16.60 4.44 -12.30
N LYS A 417 -15.84 4.72 -11.23
CA LYS A 417 -16.37 5.32 -10.00
C LYS A 417 -17.01 6.68 -10.28
N ARG A 418 -16.35 7.53 -11.07
CA ARG A 418 -16.90 8.84 -11.46
C ARG A 418 -18.17 8.69 -12.30
N GLN A 419 -18.17 7.82 -13.30
CA GLN A 419 -19.33 7.52 -14.14
C GLN A 419 -20.47 6.91 -13.34
N LEU A 420 -20.19 6.03 -12.39
CA LEU A 420 -21.19 5.48 -11.46
C LEU A 420 -21.73 6.59 -10.54
N CYS A 421 -20.89 7.43 -9.96
CA CYS A 421 -21.34 8.57 -9.16
C CYS A 421 -22.17 9.58 -9.97
N GLU A 422 -21.81 9.83 -11.24
CA GLU A 422 -22.57 10.68 -12.16
C GLU A 422 -23.89 10.01 -12.57
N LEU A 423 -23.90 8.69 -12.82
CA LEU A 423 -25.10 7.89 -13.08
C LEU A 423 -26.07 7.95 -11.89
N PHE A 424 -25.61 7.69 -10.67
CA PHE A 424 -26.45 7.72 -9.47
C PHE A 424 -26.90 9.13 -9.09
N ARG A 425 -26.15 10.18 -9.45
CA ARG A 425 -26.58 11.58 -9.28
C ARG A 425 -27.53 12.07 -10.37
N GLY A 426 -27.49 11.49 -11.57
CA GLY A 426 -28.31 11.88 -12.72
C GLY A 426 -29.72 11.26 -12.74
N HIS A 427 -30.03 10.31 -11.85
CA HIS A 427 -31.33 9.66 -11.75
C HIS A 427 -32.08 10.05 -10.47
N SER A 428 -32.23 11.36 -10.18
CA SER A 428 -33.22 11.76 -9.17
C SER A 428 -34.62 11.57 -9.76
N ARG A 429 -35.32 10.49 -9.37
CA ARG A 429 -36.75 10.36 -9.68
C ARG A 429 -37.51 11.41 -8.85
N GLU A 430 -38.40 12.17 -9.48
CA GLU A 430 -39.17 13.21 -8.79
C GLU A 430 -40.04 12.58 -7.69
N THR A 431 -39.80 13.00 -6.45
CA THR A 431 -40.50 12.54 -5.24
C THR A 431 -41.79 13.33 -4.98
N GLU A 432 -42.02 14.38 -5.77
CA GLU A 432 -43.26 15.15 -5.83
C GLU A 432 -43.80 15.19 -7.26
N ALA A 433 -45.11 15.08 -7.43
CA ALA A 433 -45.77 15.30 -8.73
C ALA A 433 -46.99 16.20 -8.58
N THR A 434 -47.25 17.03 -9.59
CA THR A 434 -48.49 17.81 -9.69
C THR A 434 -49.40 17.18 -10.71
N VAL A 435 -50.64 16.87 -10.32
CA VAL A 435 -51.61 16.20 -11.18
C VAL A 435 -52.91 16.99 -11.19
N ASP A 436 -53.39 17.31 -12.39
CA ASP A 436 -54.70 17.92 -12.58
C ASP A 436 -55.81 16.91 -12.35
N VAL A 437 -56.77 17.28 -11.49
CA VAL A 437 -57.90 16.41 -11.15
C VAL A 437 -59.22 17.12 -11.42
N LEU A 438 -60.23 16.32 -11.77
CA LEU A 438 -61.59 16.77 -12.03
C LEU A 438 -62.50 16.35 -10.89
N ALA A 439 -63.60 17.10 -10.70
CA ALA A 439 -64.63 16.69 -9.75
C ALA A 439 -65.38 15.46 -10.28
N TRP A 440 -65.57 14.44 -9.46
CA TRP A 440 -66.35 13.27 -9.85
C TRP A 440 -67.81 13.69 -10.13
N PRO A 441 -68.34 13.48 -11.35
CA PRO A 441 -69.70 13.88 -11.71
C PRO A 441 -70.77 13.17 -10.86
N LYS A 442 -71.85 13.89 -10.53
CA LYS A 442 -72.97 13.30 -9.76
C LYS A 442 -73.63 12.18 -10.58
N PHE A 443 -73.99 11.09 -9.90
CA PHE A 443 -74.69 9.94 -10.46
C PHE A 443 -73.93 9.11 -11.53
N VAL A 444 -72.62 9.31 -11.68
CA VAL A 444 -71.78 8.52 -12.60
C VAL A 444 -71.06 7.39 -11.85
N GLN A 445 -71.22 6.16 -12.34
CA GLN A 445 -70.55 4.96 -11.80
C GLN A 445 -69.09 4.88 -12.26
N LYS A 446 -68.27 4.09 -11.55
CA LYS A 446 -66.81 3.98 -11.80
C LYS A 446 -66.50 3.50 -13.23
N GLU A 447 -67.31 2.58 -13.72
CA GLU A 447 -67.16 1.90 -15.01
C GLU A 447 -67.34 2.89 -16.18
N HIS A 448 -68.21 3.89 -16.01
CA HIS A 448 -68.41 4.94 -17.01
C HIS A 448 -67.23 5.91 -17.07
N LEU A 449 -66.63 6.22 -15.91
CA LEU A 449 -65.43 7.06 -15.87
C LEU A 449 -64.25 6.41 -16.60
N TRP A 450 -64.08 5.09 -16.45
CA TRP A 450 -63.01 4.38 -17.17
C TRP A 450 -63.21 4.40 -18.68
N ALA A 451 -64.46 4.24 -19.15
CA ALA A 451 -64.77 4.31 -20.58
C ALA A 451 -64.42 5.68 -21.19
N GLU A 452 -64.41 6.74 -20.37
CA GLU A 452 -64.01 8.11 -20.74
C GLU A 452 -62.51 8.39 -20.50
N GLY A 453 -61.71 7.38 -20.14
CA GLY A 453 -60.27 7.54 -19.87
C GLY A 453 -59.96 8.26 -18.56
N LEU A 454 -60.86 8.17 -17.58
CA LEU A 454 -60.72 8.76 -16.25
C LEU A 454 -60.57 7.69 -15.17
N VAL A 455 -59.55 7.83 -14.33
CA VAL A 455 -59.33 7.01 -13.12
C VAL A 455 -60.12 7.61 -11.95
N PRO A 456 -61.07 6.87 -11.35
CA PRO A 456 -61.79 7.31 -10.17
C PRO A 456 -60.84 7.33 -8.96
N ALA A 457 -60.88 8.42 -8.19
CA ALA A 457 -60.06 8.58 -7.00
C ALA A 457 -60.82 9.21 -5.83
N LEU A 458 -60.30 9.00 -4.63
CA LEU A 458 -60.89 9.49 -3.38
C LEU A 458 -59.82 10.09 -2.48
N ILE A 459 -59.96 11.36 -2.12
CA ILE A 459 -59.12 12.01 -1.11
C ILE A 459 -59.78 11.82 0.26
N THR A 460 -59.01 11.35 1.22
CA THR A 460 -59.42 11.04 2.60
C THR A 460 -58.40 11.58 3.60
N ALA A 461 -58.61 11.32 4.89
CA ALA A 461 -57.81 11.81 6.02
C ALA A 461 -57.80 13.35 6.19
N HIS A 462 -57.67 13.80 7.43
CA HIS A 462 -57.51 15.20 7.85
C HIS A 462 -58.44 16.21 7.12
N GLY A 463 -59.71 15.84 6.91
CA GLY A 463 -60.72 16.67 6.25
C GLY A 463 -61.87 15.86 5.63
N PRO A 464 -62.91 16.51 5.07
CA PRO A 464 -64.04 15.82 4.45
C PRO A 464 -63.60 15.00 3.22
N PRO A 465 -64.13 13.79 3.01
CA PRO A 465 -63.76 12.97 1.86
C PRO A 465 -64.17 13.63 0.54
N ARG A 466 -63.29 13.60 -0.46
CA ARG A 466 -63.54 14.22 -1.77
C ARG A 466 -63.40 13.20 -2.88
N LYS A 467 -64.48 13.02 -3.64
CA LYS A 467 -64.47 12.20 -4.86
C LYS A 467 -63.94 13.03 -6.02
N ILE A 468 -62.89 12.53 -6.67
CA ILE A 468 -62.24 13.16 -7.81
C ILE A 468 -62.06 12.12 -8.93
N CYS A 469 -61.75 12.57 -10.13
CA CYS A 469 -61.28 11.73 -11.21
C CYS A 469 -60.03 12.32 -11.84
N ILE A 470 -59.14 11.46 -12.33
CA ILE A 470 -57.83 11.82 -12.87
C ILE A 470 -57.74 11.27 -14.29
N LYS A 471 -57.27 12.04 -15.27
CA LYS A 471 -57.10 11.50 -16.62
C LYS A 471 -56.03 10.40 -16.60
N SER A 472 -56.33 9.26 -17.22
CA SER A 472 -55.39 8.13 -17.27
C SER A 472 -54.03 8.53 -17.84
N GLN A 473 -54.01 9.39 -18.87
CA GLN A 473 -52.78 9.93 -19.47
C GLN A 473 -51.88 10.73 -18.49
N ASP A 474 -52.44 11.31 -17.44
CA ASP A 474 -51.70 12.17 -16.51
C ASP A 474 -51.17 11.37 -15.30
N ILE A 475 -51.80 10.23 -14.99
CA ILE A 475 -51.46 9.41 -13.82
C ILE A 475 -50.76 8.08 -14.17
N PHE A 476 -51.00 7.51 -15.35
CA PHE A 476 -50.37 6.26 -15.79
C PHE A 476 -48.85 6.38 -15.95
N PRO A 477 -48.30 7.48 -16.53
CA PRO A 477 -46.85 7.66 -16.60
C PRO A 477 -46.19 7.71 -15.23
N LEU A 478 -46.92 8.16 -14.20
CA LEU A 478 -46.44 8.20 -12.82
C LEU A 478 -46.58 6.84 -12.12
N ALA A 479 -47.55 6.03 -12.51
CA ALA A 479 -47.87 4.74 -11.91
C ALA A 479 -47.04 3.59 -12.47
N PHE A 480 -46.63 3.68 -13.74
CA PHE A 480 -45.90 2.64 -14.45
C PHE A 480 -44.57 3.19 -15.00
N ASP A 481 -43.85 3.99 -14.20
CA ASP A 481 -42.55 4.59 -14.55
C ASP A 481 -41.36 3.62 -14.48
N GLU A 482 -41.61 2.35 -14.16
CA GLU A 482 -40.61 1.29 -14.12
C GLU A 482 -40.41 0.65 -15.51
N GLU A 483 -39.18 0.21 -15.82
CA GLU A 483 -38.80 -0.32 -17.14
C GLU A 483 -39.65 -1.51 -17.61
N HIS A 484 -40.06 -2.37 -16.68
CA HIS A 484 -40.92 -3.53 -16.96
C HIS A 484 -42.42 -3.19 -16.93
N GLY A 485 -42.77 -1.95 -16.59
CA GLY A 485 -44.13 -1.41 -16.56
C GLY A 485 -45.06 -2.06 -15.53
N HIS A 486 -44.51 -2.56 -14.44
CA HIS A 486 -45.28 -2.90 -13.24
C HIS A 486 -45.65 -1.62 -12.48
N LEU A 487 -46.60 -1.72 -11.54
CA LEU A 487 -46.94 -0.61 -10.67
C LEU A 487 -45.71 -0.21 -9.86
N SER A 488 -45.24 1.01 -10.07
CA SER A 488 -44.07 1.58 -9.43
C SER A 488 -44.25 1.66 -7.92
N HIS A 489 -43.25 1.20 -7.17
CA HIS A 489 -43.24 1.41 -5.72
C HIS A 489 -43.20 2.91 -5.39
N LEU A 490 -42.56 3.72 -6.25
CA LEU A 490 -42.53 5.18 -6.10
C LEU A 490 -43.92 5.81 -6.25
N PHE A 491 -44.86 5.19 -6.96
CA PHE A 491 -46.23 5.67 -7.04
C PHE A 491 -46.90 5.80 -5.67
N SER A 492 -46.65 4.84 -4.77
CA SER A 492 -47.21 4.86 -3.42
C SER A 492 -46.47 5.81 -2.46
N GLY A 493 -45.16 5.97 -2.66
CA GLY A 493 -44.30 6.82 -1.82
C GLY A 493 -44.14 8.26 -2.29
N ARG A 494 -44.81 8.67 -3.37
CA ARG A 494 -44.71 10.03 -3.95
C ARG A 494 -45.70 10.98 -3.29
N LEU A 495 -45.30 12.24 -3.13
CA LEU A 495 -46.18 13.33 -2.72
C LEU A 495 -46.89 13.92 -3.94
N TYR A 496 -48.22 13.93 -3.93
CA TYR A 496 -49.05 14.45 -5.00
C TYR A 496 -49.66 15.80 -4.64
N ASN A 497 -49.38 16.81 -5.44
CA ASN A 497 -50.08 18.08 -5.45
C ASN A 497 -51.29 17.95 -6.39
N LEU A 498 -52.46 17.54 -5.86
CA LEU A 498 -53.68 17.34 -6.64
C LEU A 498 -54.39 18.68 -6.86
N ARG A 499 -54.39 19.16 -8.11
CA ARG A 499 -54.96 20.47 -8.49
C ARG A 499 -56.41 20.32 -8.97
N LEU A 500 -57.36 20.85 -8.20
CA LEU A 500 -58.79 20.90 -8.53
C LEU A 500 -59.24 22.36 -8.68
N GLY A 501 -59.20 22.88 -9.90
CA GLY A 501 -59.38 24.32 -10.15
C GLY A 501 -58.28 25.13 -9.47
N ASP A 502 -58.66 26.13 -8.66
CA ASP A 502 -57.71 26.98 -7.91
C ASP A 502 -57.21 26.35 -6.59
N ARG A 503 -57.64 25.13 -6.27
CA ARG A 503 -57.27 24.45 -5.02
C ARG A 503 -56.22 23.38 -5.28
N VAL A 504 -55.21 23.31 -4.41
CA VAL A 504 -54.20 22.23 -4.40
C VAL A 504 -54.31 21.48 -3.08
N GLU A 505 -54.58 20.18 -3.14
CA GLU A 505 -54.53 19.29 -1.96
C GLU A 505 -53.26 18.44 -2.05
N ARG A 506 -52.39 18.52 -1.04
CA ARG A 506 -51.20 17.67 -0.90
C ARG A 506 -51.59 16.32 -0.35
N CYS A 507 -51.25 15.25 -1.05
CA CYS A 507 -51.67 13.91 -0.68
C CYS A 507 -50.61 12.86 -0.99
N VAL A 508 -50.68 11.74 -0.28
CA VAL A 508 -49.96 10.51 -0.58
C VAL A 508 -50.95 9.42 -0.96
N VAL A 509 -50.53 8.41 -1.73
CA VAL A 509 -51.40 7.30 -2.08
C VAL A 509 -51.51 6.36 -0.88
N SER A 510 -52.74 6.14 -0.40
CA SER A 510 -53.02 5.26 0.73
C SER A 510 -53.59 3.91 0.30
N GLN A 511 -54.13 3.81 -0.93
CA GLN A 511 -54.63 2.58 -1.50
C GLN A 511 -54.66 2.68 -3.01
N VAL A 512 -54.30 1.59 -3.70
CA VAL A 512 -54.37 1.48 -5.15
C VAL A 512 -55.06 0.17 -5.53
N GLN A 513 -55.95 0.23 -6.52
CA GLN A 513 -56.48 -0.93 -7.21
C GLN A 513 -55.96 -0.88 -8.63
N SER A 514 -55.19 -1.88 -9.04
CA SER A 514 -54.54 -1.93 -10.34
C SER A 514 -54.57 -3.34 -10.92
N ASP A 515 -54.52 -3.43 -12.24
CA ASP A 515 -54.20 -4.66 -12.96
C ASP A 515 -52.73 -4.62 -13.41
N PRO A 516 -51.86 -5.45 -12.84
CA PRO A 516 -50.45 -5.46 -13.20
C PRO A 516 -50.19 -6.03 -14.60
N VAL A 517 -51.10 -6.84 -15.16
CA VAL A 517 -50.95 -7.43 -16.50
C VAL A 517 -51.41 -6.46 -17.57
N GLU A 518 -52.60 -5.87 -17.38
CA GLU A 518 -53.19 -4.91 -18.32
C GLU A 518 -52.65 -3.47 -18.14
N LYS A 519 -51.74 -3.25 -17.17
CA LYS A 519 -51.19 -1.93 -16.79
C LYS A 519 -52.29 -0.87 -16.60
N ALA A 520 -53.36 -1.27 -15.92
CA ALA A 520 -54.52 -0.42 -15.70
C ALA A 520 -54.61 0.02 -14.23
N LEU A 521 -54.91 1.31 -14.01
CA LEU A 521 -55.31 1.81 -12.69
C LEU A 521 -56.84 1.89 -12.61
N TYR A 522 -57.40 1.12 -11.70
CA TYR A 522 -58.83 1.00 -11.50
C TYR A 522 -59.36 1.99 -10.45
N PHE A 523 -58.58 2.25 -9.40
CA PHE A 523 -58.96 3.19 -8.36
C PHE A 523 -57.73 3.63 -7.55
N VAL A 524 -57.71 4.89 -7.13
CA VAL A 524 -56.66 5.41 -6.24
C VAL A 524 -57.30 6.13 -5.04
N ARG A 525 -56.91 5.76 -3.83
CA ARG A 525 -57.21 6.52 -2.62
C ARG A 525 -55.99 7.32 -2.22
N PHE A 526 -56.23 8.58 -1.93
CA PHE A 526 -55.25 9.52 -1.44
C PHE A 526 -55.55 9.85 0.03
N ALA A 527 -54.51 9.99 0.85
CA ALA A 527 -54.57 10.54 2.20
C ALA A 527 -53.94 11.93 2.19
N ARG A 528 -54.59 12.93 2.80
CA ARG A 528 -54.05 14.29 2.90
C ARG A 528 -52.80 14.31 3.76
N GLN A 529 -51.73 14.91 3.25
CA GLN A 529 -50.54 15.22 4.02
C GLN A 529 -50.70 16.61 4.64
N VAL A 530 -50.86 16.67 5.96
CA VAL A 530 -51.02 17.92 6.72
C VAL A 530 -49.93 17.99 7.79
N GLU A 531 -49.21 19.10 7.83
CA GLU A 531 -48.16 19.33 8.82
C GLU A 531 -48.70 19.19 10.25
N GLY A 532 -48.00 18.43 11.10
CA GLY A 532 -48.41 18.15 12.47
C GLY A 532 -49.47 17.04 12.60
N GLN A 533 -49.82 16.35 11.51
CA GLN A 533 -50.67 15.15 11.52
C GLN A 533 -49.90 13.96 10.97
N ILE A 534 -50.04 12.80 11.62
CA ILE A 534 -49.34 11.58 11.20
C ILE A 534 -50.07 10.95 10.02
N THR A 535 -49.35 10.74 8.92
CA THR A 535 -49.80 9.98 7.77
C THR A 535 -48.85 8.80 7.54
N GLU A 536 -49.40 7.61 7.28
CA GLU A 536 -48.61 6.43 6.92
C GLU A 536 -48.24 6.47 5.43
N VAL A 537 -46.95 6.27 5.13
CA VAL A 537 -46.42 6.27 3.76
C VAL A 537 -45.50 5.08 3.57
N ASP A 538 -45.68 4.33 2.48
CA ASP A 538 -44.77 3.26 2.08
C ASP A 538 -43.62 3.85 1.24
N ILE A 539 -42.43 3.99 1.84
CA ILE A 539 -41.25 4.57 1.19
C ILE A 539 -40.50 3.47 0.41
N PRO A 540 -40.24 3.64 -0.89
CA PRO A 540 -39.54 2.63 -1.70
C PRO A 540 -38.09 2.45 -1.25
N CYS A 541 -37.58 1.23 -1.37
CA CYS A 541 -36.18 0.92 -1.12
C CYS A 541 -35.47 0.53 -2.41
N THR A 542 -34.19 0.89 -2.52
CA THR A 542 -33.34 0.53 -3.67
C THR A 542 -31.96 0.13 -3.17
N VAL A 543 -31.45 -0.98 -3.68
CA VAL A 543 -30.10 -1.44 -3.35
C VAL A 543 -29.07 -0.62 -4.13
N VAL A 544 -28.09 -0.06 -3.43
CA VAL A 544 -26.93 0.62 -4.03
C VAL A 544 -25.63 -0.06 -3.56
N GLY A 545 -24.56 0.05 -4.35
CA GLY A 545 -23.27 -0.55 -3.99
C GLY A 545 -23.16 -2.06 -4.23
N LEU A 546 -24.12 -2.68 -4.94
CA LEU A 546 -24.12 -4.13 -5.21
C LEU A 546 -22.83 -4.65 -5.85
N LEU A 547 -22.29 -3.95 -6.85
CA LEU A 547 -21.04 -4.35 -7.51
C LEU A 547 -19.80 -4.26 -6.61
N ALA A 548 -19.91 -3.55 -5.47
CA ALA A 548 -18.85 -3.48 -4.46
C ALA A 548 -19.07 -4.45 -3.30
N SER A 549 -20.25 -5.06 -3.19
CA SER A 549 -20.59 -6.00 -2.11
C SER A 549 -19.67 -7.23 -2.14
N PRO A 550 -18.97 -7.54 -1.02
CA PRO A 550 -18.20 -8.77 -0.89
C PRO A 550 -19.03 -10.03 -1.14
N ALA A 551 -20.28 -10.07 -0.66
CA ALA A 551 -21.19 -11.19 -0.88
C ALA A 551 -21.45 -11.41 -2.39
N TYR A 552 -21.81 -10.33 -3.10
CA TYR A 552 -22.08 -10.38 -4.53
C TYR A 552 -20.84 -10.79 -5.35
N LEU A 553 -19.67 -10.22 -5.02
CA LEU A 553 -18.40 -10.56 -5.69
C LEU A 553 -17.97 -12.01 -5.49
N LYS A 554 -18.36 -12.63 -4.37
CA LYS A 554 -18.13 -14.05 -4.08
C LYS A 554 -19.18 -14.98 -4.71
N GLY A 555 -20.17 -14.44 -5.42
CA GLY A 555 -21.21 -15.21 -6.11
C GLY A 555 -22.42 -15.56 -5.24
N TYR A 556 -22.58 -14.93 -4.08
CA TYR A 556 -23.80 -15.07 -3.26
C TYR A 556 -24.91 -14.14 -3.74
N HIS A 557 -26.16 -14.49 -3.43
CA HIS A 557 -27.31 -13.65 -3.76
C HIS A 557 -27.47 -12.56 -2.71
N VAL A 558 -27.75 -11.34 -3.18
CA VAL A 558 -28.12 -10.18 -2.36
C VAL A 558 -29.53 -9.77 -2.77
N GLN A 559 -30.49 -9.89 -1.85
CA GLN A 559 -31.90 -9.67 -2.12
C GLN A 559 -32.48 -8.59 -1.21
N LEU A 560 -33.23 -7.67 -1.80
CA LEU A 560 -34.06 -6.72 -1.07
C LEU A 560 -35.29 -7.45 -0.53
N MET A 561 -35.40 -7.53 0.79
CA MET A 561 -36.48 -8.21 1.51
C MET A 561 -37.67 -7.28 1.76
N MET A 562 -37.39 -5.98 1.93
CA MET A 562 -38.39 -4.92 2.07
C MET A 562 -38.34 -3.99 0.86
N PRO A 563 -39.11 -4.23 -0.21
CA PRO A 563 -39.15 -3.35 -1.39
C PRO A 563 -39.71 -1.96 -1.06
N THR A 564 -40.48 -1.86 0.02
CA THR A 564 -41.00 -0.63 0.60
C THR A 564 -40.93 -0.73 2.13
N ILE A 565 -40.67 0.38 2.82
CA ILE A 565 -40.70 0.48 4.26
C ILE A 565 -41.80 1.46 4.65
N LYS A 566 -42.74 1.00 5.48
CA LYS A 566 -43.80 1.87 5.99
C LYS A 566 -43.24 2.83 7.04
N CYS A 567 -43.53 4.11 6.87
CA CYS A 567 -43.14 5.19 7.76
C CYS A 567 -44.34 6.00 8.24
N GLU A 568 -44.25 6.54 9.44
CA GLU A 568 -45.16 7.55 9.98
C GLU A 568 -44.54 8.93 9.71
N VAL A 569 -45.20 9.75 8.89
CA VAL A 569 -44.74 11.07 8.46
C VAL A 569 -45.60 12.14 9.13
N ALA A 570 -44.99 12.94 10.02
CA ALA A 570 -45.63 14.08 10.70
C ALA A 570 -45.32 15.44 10.05
N GLY A 571 -44.29 15.50 9.19
CA GLY A 571 -43.88 16.69 8.44
C GLY A 571 -44.69 16.96 7.16
N SER A 572 -44.41 18.07 6.48
CA SER A 572 -45.04 18.44 5.20
C SER A 572 -44.37 17.81 3.97
N THR A 573 -43.27 17.08 4.17
CA THR A 573 -42.43 16.47 3.15
C THR A 573 -42.31 14.96 3.36
N VAL A 574 -42.34 14.20 2.27
CA VAL A 574 -42.06 12.76 2.28
C VAL A 574 -40.59 12.53 1.94
N PRO A 575 -39.85 11.64 2.64
CA PRO A 575 -38.47 11.35 2.31
C PRO A 575 -38.33 10.75 0.91
N PRO A 576 -37.16 10.93 0.26
CA PRO A 576 -36.88 10.21 -0.97
C PRO A 576 -36.80 8.70 -0.72
N PRO A 577 -36.87 7.87 -1.79
CA PRO A 577 -36.61 6.45 -1.69
C PRO A 577 -35.32 6.13 -0.91
N PHE A 578 -35.38 5.14 -0.03
CA PHE A 578 -34.24 4.72 0.76
C PHE A 578 -33.23 3.97 -0.11
N GLN A 579 -32.02 4.51 -0.19
CA GLN A 579 -30.89 3.87 -0.86
C GLN A 579 -30.13 3.01 0.15
N ILE A 580 -30.31 1.70 0.07
CA ILE A 580 -29.70 0.74 0.99
C ILE A 580 -28.32 0.36 0.46
N ASP A 581 -27.26 0.85 1.10
CA ASP A 581 -25.87 0.55 0.72
C ASP A 581 -25.45 -0.85 1.16
N VAL A 582 -25.21 -1.73 0.18
CA VAL A 582 -24.76 -3.11 0.41
C VAL A 582 -23.26 -3.29 0.15
N SER A 583 -22.51 -2.21 -0.07
CA SER A 583 -21.09 -2.28 -0.45
C SER A 583 -20.19 -2.95 0.60
N GLN A 584 -20.64 -3.04 1.85
CA GLN A 584 -19.95 -3.76 2.93
C GLN A 584 -20.63 -5.07 3.33
N LEU A 585 -21.74 -5.43 2.68
CA LEU A 585 -22.48 -6.64 3.00
C LEU A 585 -21.71 -7.88 2.51
N ASP A 586 -21.21 -8.66 3.45
CA ASP A 586 -20.58 -9.96 3.21
C ASP A 586 -21.53 -11.11 3.63
N TYR A 587 -21.30 -12.29 3.09
CA TYR A 587 -22.02 -13.51 3.48
C TYR A 587 -21.43 -14.07 4.79
N LYS A 588 -22.32 -14.50 5.69
CA LYS A 588 -21.99 -15.32 6.88
C LYS A 588 -23.00 -16.45 6.94
N GLU A 589 -22.56 -17.66 7.26
CA GLU A 589 -23.46 -18.80 7.35
C GLU A 589 -24.42 -18.66 8.56
N PRO A 590 -25.73 -18.89 8.40
CA PRO A 590 -26.44 -19.35 7.19
C PRO A 590 -26.81 -18.23 6.20
N PHE A 591 -26.91 -16.99 6.66
CA PHE A 591 -27.06 -15.76 5.86
C PHE A 591 -26.63 -14.54 6.71
N ASN A 592 -26.51 -13.37 6.07
CA ASN A 592 -26.24 -12.10 6.75
C ASN A 592 -27.16 -11.01 6.22
N SER A 593 -27.69 -10.15 7.10
CA SER A 593 -28.71 -9.17 6.74
C SER A 593 -28.37 -7.76 7.21
N ILE A 594 -28.84 -6.78 6.46
CA ILE A 594 -28.98 -5.37 6.89
C ILE A 594 -30.37 -5.25 7.52
N TYR A 595 -30.42 -4.84 8.77
CA TYR A 595 -31.66 -4.67 9.53
C TYR A 595 -32.17 -3.24 9.45
N LEU A 596 -33.43 -3.04 9.81
CA LEU A 596 -34.06 -1.71 9.84
C LEU A 596 -33.31 -0.75 10.77
N ARG A 597 -32.74 -1.23 11.89
CA ARG A 597 -31.85 -0.45 12.76
C ARG A 597 -30.61 0.11 12.06
N ASP A 598 -30.05 -0.63 11.10
CA ASP A 598 -28.79 -0.28 10.45
C ASP A 598 -28.98 0.86 9.44
N ILE A 599 -30.21 1.10 9.01
CA ILE A 599 -30.60 2.14 8.05
C ILE A 599 -31.36 3.30 8.68
N ALA A 600 -31.45 3.36 10.02
CA ALA A 600 -32.14 4.44 10.73
C ALA A 600 -31.55 5.82 10.40
N HIS A 601 -30.27 5.89 10.02
CA HIS A 601 -29.59 7.10 9.55
C HIS A 601 -30.14 7.67 8.23
N LEU A 602 -30.99 6.92 7.51
CA LEU A 602 -31.69 7.41 6.32
C LEU A 602 -32.96 8.21 6.66
N LEU A 603 -33.41 8.20 7.92
CA LEU A 603 -34.50 9.04 8.39
C LEU A 603 -34.00 10.48 8.68
N PRO A 604 -34.86 11.51 8.54
CA PRO A 604 -34.54 12.87 8.92
C PRO A 604 -34.19 12.99 10.42
N GLU A 605 -33.21 13.84 10.75
CA GLU A 605 -32.77 14.08 12.14
C GLU A 605 -33.82 14.82 12.98
N ASP A 606 -34.79 15.49 12.36
CA ASP A 606 -35.81 16.31 13.02
C ASP A 606 -37.03 15.49 13.53
N GLU A 607 -36.94 14.16 13.48
CA GLU A 607 -37.97 13.21 13.89
C GLU A 607 -39.32 13.39 13.16
N SER A 608 -39.32 14.15 12.05
CA SER A 608 -40.52 14.38 11.23
C SER A 608 -41.01 13.10 10.54
N VAL A 609 -40.16 12.08 10.44
CA VAL A 609 -40.47 10.76 9.89
C VAL A 609 -39.84 9.68 10.74
N MET A 610 -40.65 8.67 11.09
CA MET A 610 -40.20 7.49 11.82
C MET A 610 -40.62 6.22 11.10
N PHE A 611 -39.89 5.12 11.33
CA PHE A 611 -40.38 3.79 10.93
C PHE A 611 -41.71 3.50 11.63
N HIS A 612 -42.62 2.82 10.93
CA HIS A 612 -43.93 2.52 11.48
C HIS A 612 -43.83 1.70 12.77
N ARG A 613 -44.65 2.05 13.78
CA ARG A 613 -44.58 1.49 15.14
C ARG A 613 -44.78 -0.03 15.23
N SER A 614 -45.28 -0.66 14.17
CA SER A 614 -45.43 -2.12 14.11
C SER A 614 -44.11 -2.86 13.84
N TYR A 615 -43.05 -2.14 13.49
CA TYR A 615 -41.73 -2.70 13.24
C TYR A 615 -40.93 -2.81 14.54
N ASP A 616 -40.19 -3.91 14.66
CA ASP A 616 -39.11 -4.15 15.62
C ASP A 616 -37.76 -4.03 14.88
N PRO A 617 -37.07 -2.88 14.96
CA PRO A 617 -35.93 -2.58 14.09
C PRO A 617 -34.79 -3.59 14.10
N ASP A 618 -34.69 -4.40 15.16
CA ASP A 618 -33.68 -5.44 15.30
C ASP A 618 -34.04 -6.76 14.58
N ARG A 619 -35.30 -6.92 14.19
CA ARG A 619 -35.84 -8.14 13.57
C ARG A 619 -36.23 -7.98 12.10
N GLN A 620 -36.55 -6.78 11.64
CA GLN A 620 -36.86 -6.60 10.22
C GLN A 620 -35.60 -6.52 9.39
N GLU A 621 -35.44 -7.52 8.53
CA GLU A 621 -34.38 -7.60 7.53
C GLU A 621 -34.79 -6.80 6.31
N VAL A 622 -33.98 -5.82 5.94
CA VAL A 622 -34.21 -4.95 4.78
C VAL A 622 -33.56 -5.56 3.54
N VAL A 623 -32.31 -6.02 3.66
CA VAL A 623 -31.57 -6.72 2.61
C VAL A 623 -30.89 -7.94 3.22
N CYS A 624 -30.91 -9.07 2.52
CA CYS A 624 -30.26 -10.31 2.94
C CYS A 624 -29.24 -10.78 1.89
N ALA A 625 -28.09 -11.27 2.36
CA ALA A 625 -27.09 -11.98 1.58
C ALA A 625 -27.06 -13.46 1.96
N TYR A 626 -27.34 -14.34 1.01
CA TYR A 626 -27.49 -15.78 1.26
C TYR A 626 -26.99 -16.63 0.08
N GLN A 627 -26.82 -17.93 0.33
CA GLN A 627 -26.49 -18.91 -0.70
C GLN A 627 -27.78 -19.57 -1.23
N THR A 628 -27.90 -19.66 -2.56
CA THR A 628 -29.08 -20.26 -3.19
C THR A 628 -29.23 -21.73 -2.79
N GLY A 629 -30.43 -22.10 -2.34
CA GLY A 629 -30.76 -23.46 -1.94
C GLY A 629 -30.31 -23.86 -0.53
N THR A 630 -29.78 -22.94 0.28
CA THR A 630 -29.37 -23.23 1.67
C THR A 630 -30.27 -22.61 2.74
N LEU A 631 -31.23 -21.76 2.35
CA LEU A 631 -32.22 -21.24 3.28
C LEU A 631 -33.21 -22.36 3.67
N PRO A 632 -33.48 -22.56 4.97
CA PRO A 632 -34.46 -23.56 5.40
C PRO A 632 -35.86 -23.19 4.88
N GLU A 633 -36.53 -24.16 4.25
CA GLU A 633 -37.93 -24.02 3.84
C GLU A 633 -38.81 -23.95 5.10
N GLU A 634 -39.40 -22.80 5.39
CA GLU A 634 -40.43 -22.70 6.42
C GLU A 634 -41.80 -23.12 5.86
N PRO A 635 -42.60 -23.88 6.63
CA PRO A 635 -43.98 -24.15 6.28
C PRO A 635 -44.76 -22.82 6.26
N LEU A 636 -45.70 -22.70 5.32
CA LEU A 636 -46.60 -21.55 5.29
C LEU A 636 -47.30 -21.39 6.67
N PRO A 637 -47.49 -20.15 7.16
CA PRO A 637 -48.29 -19.90 8.34
C PRO A 637 -49.65 -20.61 8.24
N ALA A 638 -50.13 -21.16 9.36
CA ALA A 638 -51.39 -21.92 9.38
C ALA A 638 -52.61 -21.09 8.93
N ASP A 639 -52.49 -19.77 8.99
CA ASP A 639 -53.48 -18.76 8.62
C ASP A 639 -53.23 -18.14 7.23
N TYR A 640 -52.22 -18.58 6.48
CA TYR A 640 -51.95 -18.06 5.14
C TYR A 640 -53.10 -18.40 4.16
N VAL A 641 -53.67 -17.36 3.55
CA VAL A 641 -54.70 -17.45 2.51
C VAL A 641 -54.17 -16.81 1.24
N ASP A 642 -53.94 -17.61 0.19
CA ASP A 642 -53.56 -17.09 -1.12
C ASP A 642 -54.73 -16.27 -1.72
N PRO A 643 -54.55 -14.95 -1.94
CA PRO A 643 -55.63 -14.07 -2.38
C PRO A 643 -56.10 -14.35 -3.82
N ASN A 644 -55.38 -15.15 -4.60
CA ASN A 644 -55.64 -15.31 -6.04
C ASN A 644 -56.55 -16.50 -6.40
N PHE A 645 -57.02 -17.32 -5.46
CA PHE A 645 -57.65 -18.63 -5.78
C PHE A 645 -58.99 -18.95 -5.08
N LEU A 646 -59.83 -17.94 -4.85
CA LEU A 646 -61.23 -18.13 -4.46
C LEU A 646 -62.16 -17.94 -5.66
N ASN A 647 -63.11 -18.87 -5.86
CA ASN A 647 -64.20 -18.59 -6.79
C ASN A 647 -65.19 -17.56 -6.21
N LYS A 648 -66.11 -17.05 -7.04
CA LYS A 648 -67.13 -16.05 -6.65
C LYS A 648 -68.04 -16.45 -5.48
N LYS A 649 -67.98 -17.69 -4.99
CA LYS A 649 -68.73 -18.20 -3.83
C LYS A 649 -67.83 -18.52 -2.61
N GLY A 650 -66.57 -18.07 -2.63
CA GLY A 650 -65.62 -18.27 -1.54
C GLY A 650 -65.13 -19.71 -1.38
N ARG A 651 -65.28 -20.57 -2.41
CA ARG A 651 -64.76 -21.96 -2.38
C ARG A 651 -63.39 -22.02 -3.05
N ARG A 652 -62.46 -22.74 -2.41
CA ARG A 652 -61.13 -23.06 -2.94
C ARG A 652 -61.24 -23.83 -4.25
N ILE A 653 -60.50 -23.41 -5.27
CA ILE A 653 -60.31 -24.19 -6.50
C ILE A 653 -59.01 -24.99 -6.33
N HIS A 654 -59.09 -26.32 -6.36
CA HIS A 654 -57.91 -27.18 -6.30
C HIS A 654 -57.27 -27.31 -7.69
N LEU A 655 -56.17 -26.60 -7.92
CA LEU A 655 -55.10 -27.09 -8.78
C LEU A 655 -53.98 -27.51 -7.82
N THR A 656 -53.48 -28.73 -7.99
CA THR A 656 -52.47 -29.37 -7.14
C THR A 656 -51.36 -28.40 -6.71
N TYR A 657 -51.41 -27.96 -5.46
CA TYR A 657 -50.39 -27.12 -4.82
C TYR A 657 -49.86 -27.88 -3.60
N LYS A 658 -48.56 -28.22 -3.62
CA LYS A 658 -47.87 -28.73 -2.42
C LYS A 658 -47.66 -27.52 -1.50
N GLY A 659 -47.85 -27.67 -0.19
CA GLY A 659 -47.90 -26.58 0.80
C GLY A 659 -46.59 -25.82 1.08
N PHE A 660 -45.80 -25.52 0.05
CA PHE A 660 -44.54 -24.78 0.09
C PHE A 660 -44.51 -23.77 -1.09
N PHE A 661 -43.99 -22.56 -0.89
CA PHE A 661 -43.69 -21.60 -1.98
C PHE A 661 -42.48 -22.12 -2.82
N PRO A 662 -42.31 -21.72 -4.09
CA PRO A 662 -41.98 -22.66 -5.16
C PRO A 662 -40.54 -23.17 -5.14
N LYS A 663 -40.38 -24.39 -5.69
CA LYS A 663 -39.12 -24.84 -6.30
C LYS A 663 -38.74 -23.88 -7.42
N GLN A 664 -37.56 -23.27 -7.25
CA GLN A 664 -36.69 -22.57 -8.21
C GLN A 664 -37.31 -22.15 -9.55
#